data_AF-A0A936KTK9-F1
#
_entry.id   AF-A0A936KTK9-F1
#
_cell.length_a   1.000
_cell.length_b   1.000
_cell.length_c   1.000
_cell.angle_alpha   90.00
_cell.angle_beta   90.00
_cell.angle_gamma   90.00
#
_symmetry.space_group_name_H-M   'P 1'
#
loop_
_entity.id
_entity.type
_entity.pdbx_description
1 polymer ?
#
loop_
_entity_poly.entity_id
_entity_poly.type
_entity_poly.pdbx_seq_one_letter_code
_entity_poly.pdbx_strand_id
1 'polypeptide(L)'
;MLTSRASRQKYNFSLSFFRPDGHVIFSDLASARAFAVQMSALRTDLVPATDLYALSLLDEAFHILLKHFYSRYTGVMGRAMGMLQSNIGSKYDLTLIKFTEEFPPLAVFRGEVTAGVYLSTKVPNASDFGRGVRAASIEEMLLINNFNKNPAVDRYKDLFDENVMGGSAYKESMQLLLDFFSHQPGFGNGESSLGESLTDILEAPIKASPDSLEGQLQFIIKRWGHLLGETFSTRILRAVDYLKEDAIRQHGPVDFSKPETYVPTFASAEYAEFERYSTDKDWMPRLVLLAKNTYVWLDQLSKQYQRNIVTLDQIPDEELDLLASRGFTGLWLIGLWERSRASQRIKQRMGQEDAVASAYSLHSYDIASDLGGWDALNSLRTRAWARGIRLSADMVPNHMGIDSTWVVEHPDWFLSSSFSPYPSYSFKSENLSDDLRVGIYLEDHYYDKTDAAVTFQRRDHQTGDVRYIYHGNDGTSFPWNDTAQLDYTNPVVREAVIQVILHVARNFPVIRFDAAMTLAKKHVQRLWFPEPGAGGAIPSRSQYGMTKSEFDDKVPEEFWREVVDRVAAEVPDTLLLAEAFWLMEGYFVRTLGMHRVYNSAFMHMLRDEDNAKYRMAIKNTLEFDPQILKRYVNFMNNPDEKTAVEQFGKGDKYFGIATVLSTLPGLPMFGHGQVEGLCRKIWDGIPPSQVG
;
A
#
# COMPACT_ATOMS: atom_id res chain seq x y z
N MET A 1 26.60 12.83 -2.15
CA MET A 1 26.95 12.86 -3.59
C MET A 1 27.61 14.18 -3.95
N LEU A 2 28.72 14.11 -4.68
CA LEU A 2 29.38 15.29 -5.21
C LEU A 2 28.72 15.73 -6.54
N THR A 3 28.62 17.05 -6.77
CA THR A 3 28.02 17.59 -8.00
C THR A 3 28.96 18.56 -8.70
N SER A 4 28.88 18.60 -10.03
CA SER A 4 29.71 19.44 -10.89
C SER A 4 29.39 20.93 -10.72
N ARG A 5 30.38 21.80 -10.88
CA ARG A 5 30.22 23.26 -10.92
C ARG A 5 29.17 23.67 -11.94
N ALA A 6 29.23 23.05 -13.13
CA ALA A 6 28.27 23.29 -14.21
C ALA A 6 26.83 22.99 -13.79
N SER A 7 26.59 21.87 -13.09
CA SER A 7 25.24 21.53 -12.60
C SER A 7 24.75 22.50 -11.53
N ARG A 8 25.60 22.88 -10.57
CA ARG A 8 25.25 23.86 -9.52
C ARG A 8 24.85 25.20 -10.10
N GLN A 9 25.55 25.65 -11.14
CA GLN A 9 25.23 26.89 -11.85
C GLN A 9 23.97 26.75 -12.70
N LYS A 10 23.84 25.65 -13.46
CA LYS A 10 22.68 25.35 -14.31
C LYS A 10 21.38 25.38 -13.52
N TYR A 11 21.35 24.69 -12.37
CA TYR A 11 20.14 24.57 -11.53
C TYR A 11 20.00 25.64 -10.46
N ASN A 12 21.00 26.54 -10.35
CA ASN A 12 21.07 27.57 -9.33
C ASN A 12 20.78 27.01 -7.91
N PHE A 13 21.45 25.90 -7.56
CA PHE A 13 21.16 25.21 -6.32
C PHE A 13 21.41 26.08 -5.09
N SER A 14 20.51 26.03 -4.12
CA SER A 14 20.76 26.67 -2.82
C SER A 14 22.04 26.12 -2.20
N LEU A 15 22.92 27.01 -1.75
CA LEU A 15 24.17 26.63 -1.08
C LEU A 15 23.93 25.88 0.24
N SER A 16 22.72 25.96 0.81
CA SER A 16 22.32 25.23 2.02
C SER A 16 22.24 23.71 1.81
N PHE A 17 22.15 23.23 0.58
CA PHE A 17 22.16 21.79 0.29
C PHE A 17 23.56 21.17 0.39
N PHE A 18 24.61 21.99 0.43
CA PHE A 18 25.99 21.54 0.33
C PHE A 18 26.69 21.62 1.68
N ARG A 19 27.40 20.56 2.02
CA ARG A 19 28.40 20.56 3.09
C ARG A 19 29.62 21.40 2.70
N PRO A 20 30.47 21.80 3.66
CA PRO A 20 31.71 22.53 3.37
C PRO A 20 32.61 21.86 2.33
N ASP A 21 32.63 20.52 2.33
CA ASP A 21 33.37 19.67 1.39
C ASP A 21 32.73 19.59 -0.01
N GLY A 22 31.54 20.17 -0.21
CA GLY A 22 30.85 20.22 -1.50
C GLY A 22 29.84 19.09 -1.74
N HIS A 23 29.68 18.15 -0.80
CA HIS A 23 28.71 17.05 -0.95
C HIS A 23 27.28 17.50 -0.66
N VAL A 24 26.35 16.98 -1.44
CA VAL A 24 24.92 16.99 -1.13
C VAL A 24 24.59 15.75 -0.30
N ILE A 25 23.94 15.96 0.84
CA ILE A 25 23.40 14.89 1.69
C ILE A 25 21.95 15.21 2.01
N PHE A 26 21.08 14.22 1.81
CA PHE A 26 19.68 14.31 2.19
C PHE A 26 19.46 13.59 3.51
N SER A 27 19.06 14.35 4.54
CA SER A 27 18.66 13.80 5.85
C SER A 27 17.38 12.98 5.75
N ASP A 28 16.50 13.36 4.82
CA ASP A 28 15.16 12.83 4.63
C ASP A 28 14.67 13.07 3.19
N LEU A 29 13.54 12.47 2.84
CA LEU A 29 12.93 12.63 1.51
C LEU A 29 12.47 14.08 1.25
N ALA A 30 12.15 14.87 2.26
CA ALA A 30 11.71 16.26 2.08
C ALA A 30 12.86 17.15 1.56
N SER A 31 14.07 16.95 2.08
CA SER A 31 15.28 17.61 1.58
C SER A 31 15.58 17.23 0.13
N ALA A 32 15.37 15.95 -0.24
CA ALA A 32 15.49 15.48 -1.62
C ALA A 32 14.40 16.10 -2.53
N ARG A 33 13.16 16.25 -2.04
CA ARG A 33 12.06 16.94 -2.76
C ARG A 33 12.42 18.39 -3.06
N ALA A 34 12.96 19.13 -2.10
CA ALA A 34 13.37 20.53 -2.31
C ALA A 34 14.45 20.66 -3.40
N PHE A 35 15.40 19.73 -3.44
CA PHE A 35 16.43 19.67 -4.48
C PHE A 35 15.84 19.30 -5.85
N ALA A 36 14.95 18.28 -5.88
CA ALA A 36 14.25 17.82 -7.07
C ALA A 36 13.41 18.93 -7.72
N VAL A 37 12.77 19.78 -6.93
CA VAL A 37 11.98 20.92 -7.40
C VAL A 37 12.84 21.92 -8.18
N GLN A 38 14.03 22.27 -7.66
CA GLN A 38 14.95 23.18 -8.38
C GLN A 38 15.45 22.57 -9.70
N MET A 39 15.68 21.26 -9.74
CA MET A 39 16.03 20.58 -11.00
C MET A 39 14.87 20.56 -11.99
N SER A 40 13.68 20.18 -11.51
CA SER A 40 12.48 20.02 -12.33
C SER A 40 12.02 21.35 -12.94
N ALA A 41 12.26 22.48 -12.26
CA ALA A 41 11.94 23.81 -12.77
C ALA A 41 12.67 24.16 -14.08
N LEU A 42 13.81 23.50 -14.37
CA LEU A 42 14.63 23.75 -15.56
C LEU A 42 14.75 22.54 -16.49
N ARG A 43 14.05 21.44 -16.19
CA ARG A 43 13.98 20.25 -17.04
C ARG A 43 12.59 20.15 -17.69
N THR A 44 12.53 19.47 -18.82
CA THR A 44 11.26 19.12 -19.47
C THR A 44 10.50 18.08 -18.68
N ASP A 45 11.22 17.15 -18.04
CA ASP A 45 10.63 16.06 -17.27
C ASP A 45 10.80 16.29 -15.77
N LEU A 46 9.76 15.96 -15.00
CA LEU A 46 9.78 15.95 -13.53
C LEU A 46 10.86 15.01 -13.01
N VAL A 47 11.70 15.51 -12.11
CA VAL A 47 12.73 14.72 -11.42
C VAL A 47 12.14 14.06 -10.17
N PRO A 48 12.11 12.71 -10.09
CA PRO A 48 11.75 11.99 -8.88
C PRO A 48 12.69 12.32 -7.72
N ALA A 49 12.12 12.75 -6.60
CA ALA A 49 12.88 12.98 -5.37
C ALA A 49 13.40 11.67 -4.77
N THR A 50 12.69 10.57 -5.00
CA THR A 50 13.02 9.21 -4.58
C THR A 50 14.33 8.72 -5.20
N ASP A 51 14.51 8.94 -6.51
CA ASP A 51 15.77 8.65 -7.22
C ASP A 51 16.93 9.44 -6.63
N LEU A 52 16.77 10.75 -6.41
CA LEU A 52 17.81 11.61 -5.82
C LEU A 52 18.16 11.19 -4.39
N TYR A 53 17.17 10.78 -3.61
CA TYR A 53 17.39 10.24 -2.27
C TYR A 53 18.19 8.93 -2.33
N ALA A 54 17.78 7.99 -3.19
CA ALA A 54 18.47 6.73 -3.41
C ALA A 54 19.92 6.91 -3.90
N LEU A 55 20.14 7.83 -4.85
CA LEU A 55 21.47 8.25 -5.33
C LEU A 55 22.37 8.72 -4.19
N SER A 56 21.84 9.58 -3.32
CA SER A 56 22.61 10.10 -2.18
C SER A 56 22.99 8.99 -1.19
N LEU A 57 22.14 7.98 -1.02
CA LEU A 57 22.40 6.84 -0.14
C LEU A 57 23.37 5.83 -0.78
N LEU A 58 23.32 5.62 -2.09
CA LEU A 58 24.33 4.84 -2.81
C LEU A 58 25.73 5.43 -2.60
N ASP A 59 25.85 6.74 -2.76
CA ASP A 59 27.08 7.49 -2.53
C ASP A 59 27.58 7.35 -1.08
N GLU A 60 26.71 7.61 -0.09
CA GLU A 60 27.05 7.44 1.33
C GLU A 60 27.45 5.98 1.66
N ALA A 61 26.77 4.99 1.09
CA ALA A 61 27.09 3.59 1.27
C ALA A 61 28.49 3.28 0.76
N PHE A 62 28.84 3.76 -0.44
CA PHE A 62 30.19 3.56 -0.97
C PHE A 62 31.26 4.24 -0.12
N HIS A 63 31.04 5.45 0.39
CA HIS A 63 31.98 6.09 1.33
C HIS A 63 32.18 5.27 2.62
N ILE A 64 31.11 4.68 3.16
CA ILE A 64 31.21 3.80 4.34
C ILE A 64 32.04 2.56 4.01
N LEU A 65 31.77 1.90 2.89
CA LEU A 65 32.52 0.71 2.44
C LEU A 65 34.00 1.06 2.20
N LEU A 66 34.28 2.16 1.49
CA LEU A 66 35.63 2.67 1.28
C LEU A 66 36.33 2.94 2.61
N LYS A 67 35.63 3.54 3.58
CA LYS A 67 36.18 3.75 4.93
C LYS A 67 36.58 2.45 5.61
N HIS A 68 35.75 1.42 5.55
CA HIS A 68 36.11 0.10 6.06
C HIS A 68 37.32 -0.49 5.32
N PHE A 69 37.34 -0.41 3.99
CA PHE A 69 38.46 -0.89 3.18
C PHE A 69 39.78 -0.22 3.56
N TYR A 70 39.80 1.11 3.64
CA TYR A 70 41.00 1.87 4.01
C TYR A 70 41.44 1.66 5.46
N SER A 71 40.50 1.39 6.38
CA SER A 71 40.83 1.05 7.76
C SER A 71 41.50 -0.32 7.88
N ARG A 72 41.12 -1.27 7.02
CA ARG A 72 41.73 -2.62 6.96
C ARG A 72 43.09 -2.60 6.29
N TYR A 73 43.25 -1.78 5.25
CA TYR A 73 44.48 -1.67 4.46
C TYR A 73 45.16 -0.30 4.63
N THR A 74 45.64 -0.03 5.84
CA THR A 74 46.30 1.23 6.19
C THR A 74 47.40 1.61 5.20
N GLY A 75 47.39 2.87 4.75
CA GLY A 75 48.37 3.41 3.80
C GLY A 75 48.16 3.01 2.33
N VAL A 76 47.12 2.23 1.98
CA VAL A 76 46.83 1.85 0.59
C VAL A 76 46.60 3.07 -0.32
N MET A 77 45.88 4.09 0.17
CA MET A 77 45.65 5.31 -0.59
C MET A 77 46.94 6.13 -0.79
N GLY A 78 47.85 6.10 0.19
CA GLY A 78 49.19 6.69 0.06
C GLY A 78 50.00 6.04 -1.06
N ARG A 79 49.95 4.70 -1.16
CA ARG A 79 50.59 3.96 -2.26
C ARG A 79 49.94 4.25 -3.61
N ALA A 80 48.61 4.33 -3.67
CA ALA A 80 47.88 4.70 -4.88
C ALA A 80 48.27 6.10 -5.38
N MET A 81 48.34 7.08 -4.47
CA MET A 81 48.82 8.43 -4.78
C MET A 81 50.27 8.45 -5.28
N GLY A 82 51.16 7.72 -4.62
CA GLY A 82 52.57 7.61 -5.05
C GLY A 82 52.69 6.99 -6.44
N MET A 83 51.93 5.93 -6.70
CA MET A 83 51.87 5.28 -8.02
C MET A 83 51.39 6.26 -9.09
N LEU A 84 50.31 7.01 -8.85
CA LEU A 84 49.83 8.02 -9.79
C LEU A 84 50.91 9.07 -10.06
N GLN A 85 51.51 9.64 -9.01
CA GLN A 85 52.53 10.67 -9.15
C GLN A 85 53.75 10.17 -9.95
N SER A 86 54.17 8.92 -9.75
CA SER A 86 55.27 8.32 -10.52
C SER A 86 54.94 8.07 -11.99
N ASN A 87 53.70 7.69 -12.33
CA ASN A 87 53.32 7.34 -13.70
C ASN A 87 52.95 8.56 -14.55
N ILE A 88 52.21 9.52 -14.00
CA ILE A 88 51.70 10.67 -14.76
C ILE A 88 52.43 11.99 -14.46
N GLY A 89 53.39 12.00 -13.52
CA GLY A 89 54.29 13.13 -13.26
C GLY A 89 53.54 14.43 -12.93
N SER A 90 53.89 15.53 -13.59
CA SER A 90 53.26 16.84 -13.38
C SER A 90 51.77 16.88 -13.74
N LYS A 91 51.28 15.93 -14.55
CA LYS A 91 49.84 15.82 -14.86
C LYS A 91 49.02 15.42 -13.63
N TYR A 92 49.63 14.84 -12.60
CA TYR A 92 48.95 14.46 -11.36
C TYR A 92 48.32 15.67 -10.67
N ASP A 93 49.11 16.69 -10.33
CA ASP A 93 48.62 17.89 -9.65
C ASP A 93 47.64 18.67 -10.54
N LEU A 94 47.91 18.76 -11.85
CA LEU A 94 47.01 19.42 -12.81
C LEU A 94 45.64 18.74 -12.88
N THR A 95 45.60 17.41 -12.83
CA THR A 95 44.34 16.65 -12.85
C THR A 95 43.56 16.85 -11.55
N LEU A 96 44.23 16.82 -10.39
CA LEU A 96 43.58 17.07 -9.09
C LEU A 96 43.06 18.50 -8.95
N ILE A 97 43.82 19.49 -9.41
CA ILE A 97 43.39 20.90 -9.43
C ILE A 97 42.13 21.02 -10.28
N LYS A 98 42.17 20.51 -11.53
CA LYS A 98 41.01 20.56 -12.41
C LYS A 98 39.80 19.85 -11.79
N PHE A 99 40.00 18.67 -11.20
CA PHE A 99 38.92 17.94 -10.55
C PHE A 99 38.28 18.76 -9.43
N THR A 100 39.09 19.41 -8.61
CA THR A 100 38.63 20.28 -7.52
C THR A 100 37.96 21.57 -8.04
N GLU A 101 38.28 22.02 -9.24
CA GLU A 101 37.60 23.17 -9.87
C GLU A 101 36.23 22.78 -10.44
N GLU A 102 36.15 21.62 -11.09
CA GLU A 102 34.95 21.08 -11.72
C GLU A 102 33.98 20.45 -10.72
N PHE A 103 34.48 19.90 -9.61
CA PHE A 103 33.69 19.33 -8.51
C PHE A 103 34.03 20.02 -7.18
N PRO A 104 33.69 21.32 -7.03
CA PRO A 104 34.30 22.14 -6.01
C PRO A 104 33.69 21.97 -4.62
N PRO A 105 34.52 21.97 -3.57
CA PRO A 105 34.10 22.32 -2.22
C PRO A 105 33.50 23.74 -2.18
N LEU A 106 32.72 24.07 -1.15
CA LEU A 106 32.03 25.37 -1.10
C LEU A 106 32.99 26.57 -1.17
N ALA A 107 34.12 26.51 -0.47
CA ALA A 107 35.11 27.59 -0.47
C ALA A 107 35.73 27.83 -1.86
N VAL A 108 35.95 26.77 -2.64
CA VAL A 108 36.45 26.85 -4.03
C VAL A 108 35.36 27.32 -4.99
N PHE A 109 34.11 26.88 -4.78
CA PHE A 109 32.97 27.31 -5.59
C PHE A 109 32.71 28.81 -5.45
N ARG A 110 32.79 29.34 -4.22
CA ARG A 110 32.62 30.76 -3.89
C ARG A 110 33.80 31.65 -4.26
N GLY A 111 34.94 31.06 -4.63
CA GLY A 111 36.18 31.80 -4.91
C GLY A 111 36.89 32.32 -3.65
N GLU A 112 36.58 31.76 -2.47
CA GLU A 112 37.24 32.10 -1.20
C GLU A 112 38.69 31.56 -1.17
N VAL A 113 38.92 30.40 -1.79
CA VAL A 113 40.25 29.78 -1.95
C VAL A 113 40.39 29.16 -3.36
N THR A 114 41.61 29.11 -3.89
CA THR A 114 41.88 28.40 -5.15
C THR A 114 41.93 26.89 -4.92
N ALA A 115 41.66 26.09 -5.96
CA ALA A 115 41.72 24.62 -5.88
C ALA A 115 43.10 24.11 -5.42
N GLY A 116 44.18 24.68 -5.94
CA GLY A 116 45.55 24.31 -5.54
C GLY A 116 45.83 24.61 -4.05
N VAL A 117 45.34 25.73 -3.53
CA VAL A 117 45.46 26.06 -2.10
C VAL A 117 44.63 25.09 -1.28
N TYR A 118 43.37 24.81 -1.68
CA TYR A 118 42.49 23.87 -0.99
C TYR A 118 43.11 22.47 -0.86
N LEU A 119 43.70 21.94 -1.94
CA LEU A 119 44.41 20.65 -1.95
C LEU A 119 45.60 20.60 -0.98
N SER A 120 46.10 21.75 -0.53
CA SER A 120 47.22 21.90 0.40
C SER A 120 46.81 22.09 1.87
N THR A 121 45.50 22.23 2.18
CA THR A 121 45.01 22.68 3.51
C THR A 121 44.98 21.62 4.62
N LYS A 122 44.88 20.33 4.31
CA LYS A 122 44.97 19.23 5.30
C LYS A 122 46.00 18.19 4.86
N VAL A 123 47.10 18.14 5.59
CA VAL A 123 48.15 17.13 5.43
C VAL A 123 47.70 15.83 6.13
N PRO A 124 47.92 14.65 5.51
CA PRO A 124 47.64 13.34 6.10
C PRO A 124 48.08 13.22 7.58
N ASN A 125 47.26 12.63 8.45
CA ASN A 125 47.68 12.31 9.82
C ASN A 125 47.16 10.94 10.29
N ALA A 126 47.64 10.46 11.45
CA ALA A 126 47.29 9.12 11.93
C ALA A 126 45.79 8.98 12.29
N SER A 127 45.10 10.07 12.62
CA SER A 127 43.68 10.06 13.03
C SER A 127 42.70 10.02 11.86
N ASP A 128 43.15 10.28 10.62
CA ASP A 128 42.37 10.17 9.38
C ASP A 128 42.81 9.00 8.49
N PHE A 129 43.60 8.06 9.04
CA PHE A 129 44.24 6.96 8.29
C PHE A 129 45.19 7.43 7.17
N GLY A 130 45.76 8.64 7.30
CA GLY A 130 46.63 9.23 6.30
C GLY A 130 45.88 9.88 5.12
N ARG A 131 44.63 10.31 5.32
CA ARG A 131 43.81 10.99 4.31
C ARG A 131 43.85 12.52 4.45
N GLY A 132 44.64 13.15 3.59
CA GLY A 132 44.53 14.59 3.30
C GLY A 132 43.49 14.89 2.22
N VAL A 133 43.31 16.17 1.88
CA VAL A 133 42.36 16.63 0.85
C VAL A 133 42.59 15.96 -0.51
N ARG A 134 43.85 15.70 -0.88
CA ARG A 134 44.21 14.99 -2.11
C ARG A 134 43.69 13.55 -2.15
N ALA A 135 43.77 12.83 -1.03
CA ALA A 135 43.28 11.46 -0.93
C ALA A 135 41.75 11.43 -1.08
N ALA A 136 41.03 12.35 -0.44
CA ALA A 136 39.60 12.50 -0.63
C ALA A 136 39.25 12.81 -2.10
N SER A 137 39.99 13.70 -2.76
CA SER A 137 39.76 14.01 -4.18
C SER A 137 39.89 12.78 -5.10
N ILE A 138 40.85 11.89 -4.82
CA ILE A 138 41.02 10.63 -5.56
C ILE A 138 39.90 9.64 -5.27
N GLU A 139 39.44 9.57 -4.02
CA GLU A 139 38.26 8.79 -3.63
C GLU A 139 37.03 9.24 -4.42
N GLU A 140 36.78 10.55 -4.50
CA GLU A 140 35.68 11.11 -5.28
C GLU A 140 35.83 10.82 -6.78
N MET A 141 37.05 10.89 -7.33
CA MET A 141 37.26 10.53 -8.75
C MET A 141 36.86 9.07 -9.03
N LEU A 142 37.14 8.13 -8.11
CA LEU A 142 36.71 6.74 -8.25
C LEU A 142 35.19 6.59 -8.22
N LEU A 143 34.51 7.30 -7.31
CA LEU A 143 33.05 7.26 -7.20
C LEU A 143 32.38 7.91 -8.39
N ILE A 144 32.83 9.09 -8.83
CA ILE A 144 32.33 9.75 -10.03
C ILE A 144 32.47 8.85 -11.26
N ASN A 145 33.62 8.20 -11.45
CA ASN A 145 33.80 7.21 -12.51
C ASN A 145 32.86 6.01 -12.37
N ASN A 146 32.56 5.55 -11.14
CA ASN A 146 31.58 4.47 -10.92
C ASN A 146 30.15 4.91 -11.28
N PHE A 147 29.71 6.08 -10.81
CA PHE A 147 28.40 6.64 -11.15
C PHE A 147 28.23 6.87 -12.65
N ASN A 148 29.26 7.33 -13.37
CA ASN A 148 29.21 7.51 -14.83
C ASN A 148 29.12 6.19 -15.63
N LYS A 149 29.42 5.04 -15.00
CA LYS A 149 29.26 3.70 -15.58
C LYS A 149 27.93 3.02 -15.20
N ASN A 150 27.14 3.62 -14.31
CA ASN A 150 25.93 3.02 -13.77
C ASN A 150 24.70 3.39 -14.62
N PRO A 151 24.09 2.46 -15.37
CA PRO A 151 22.95 2.78 -16.22
C PRO A 151 21.73 3.32 -15.45
N ALA A 152 21.50 2.84 -14.23
CA ALA A 152 20.39 3.28 -13.37
C ALA A 152 20.41 4.78 -13.03
N VAL A 153 21.54 5.47 -13.24
CA VAL A 153 21.69 6.90 -12.90
C VAL A 153 21.85 7.79 -14.13
N ASP A 154 21.72 7.26 -15.35
CA ASP A 154 22.00 8.00 -16.58
C ASP A 154 21.17 9.29 -16.71
N ARG A 155 19.92 9.29 -16.22
CA ARG A 155 19.04 10.46 -16.17
C ARG A 155 19.61 11.63 -15.34
N TYR A 156 20.55 11.34 -14.44
CA TYR A 156 21.16 12.27 -13.50
C TYR A 156 22.62 12.57 -13.81
N LYS A 157 23.12 12.06 -14.95
CA LYS A 157 24.52 12.18 -15.35
C LYS A 157 25.02 13.62 -15.38
N ASP A 158 24.18 14.60 -15.71
CA ASP A 158 24.59 16.00 -15.72
C ASP A 158 24.97 16.55 -14.33
N LEU A 159 24.55 15.92 -13.24
CA LEU A 159 25.01 16.25 -11.89
C LEU A 159 26.47 15.87 -11.68
N PHE A 160 26.97 14.82 -12.33
CA PHE A 160 28.29 14.23 -12.08
C PHE A 160 29.07 13.87 -13.36
N ASP A 161 28.79 14.52 -14.48
CA ASP A 161 29.36 14.18 -15.78
C ASP A 161 30.89 14.31 -15.78
N GLU A 162 31.60 13.20 -15.97
CA GLU A 162 33.06 13.19 -15.99
C GLU A 162 33.67 13.82 -17.26
N ASN A 163 32.88 14.07 -18.31
CA ASN A 163 33.38 14.67 -19.55
C ASN A 163 33.94 16.08 -19.36
N VAL A 164 33.53 16.79 -18.29
CA VAL A 164 34.11 18.08 -17.88
C VAL A 164 35.63 17.98 -17.63
N MET A 165 36.12 16.78 -17.32
CA MET A 165 37.55 16.49 -17.11
C MET A 165 38.35 16.39 -18.41
N GLY A 166 37.75 16.62 -19.59
CA GLY A 166 38.43 16.62 -20.89
C GLY A 166 39.69 17.49 -20.90
N GLY A 167 40.77 17.01 -21.52
CA GLY A 167 42.06 17.73 -21.55
C GLY A 167 42.92 17.57 -20.28
N SER A 168 42.50 16.79 -19.28
CA SER A 168 43.33 16.34 -18.16
C SER A 168 43.76 14.88 -18.30
N ALA A 169 44.61 14.38 -17.40
CA ALA A 169 44.98 12.97 -17.32
C ALA A 169 43.97 12.12 -16.53
N TYR A 170 42.70 12.56 -16.41
CA TYR A 170 41.68 11.87 -15.63
C TYR A 170 41.45 10.41 -16.07
N LYS A 171 41.27 10.16 -17.38
CA LYS A 171 41.06 8.78 -17.89
C LYS A 171 42.27 7.88 -17.65
N GLU A 172 43.47 8.41 -17.86
CA GLU A 172 44.74 7.72 -17.56
C GLU A 172 44.86 7.41 -16.05
N SER A 173 44.48 8.38 -15.19
CA SER A 173 44.43 8.20 -13.74
C SER A 173 43.44 7.13 -13.31
N MET A 174 42.23 7.09 -13.90
CA MET A 174 41.22 6.07 -13.60
C MET A 174 41.71 4.68 -14.00
N GLN A 175 42.31 4.54 -15.18
CA GLN A 175 42.85 3.24 -15.61
C GLN A 175 43.92 2.72 -14.63
N LEU A 176 44.84 3.59 -14.21
CA LEU A 176 45.90 3.26 -13.25
C LEU A 176 45.36 2.93 -11.86
N LEU A 177 44.36 3.68 -11.37
CA LEU A 177 43.76 3.42 -10.07
C LEU A 177 42.96 2.12 -10.06
N LEU A 178 42.13 1.87 -11.07
CA LEU A 178 41.34 0.64 -11.17
C LEU A 178 42.25 -0.59 -11.26
N ASP A 179 43.34 -0.51 -12.02
CA ASP A 179 44.36 -1.55 -12.08
C ASP A 179 45.08 -1.75 -10.74
N PHE A 180 45.48 -0.66 -10.06
CA PHE A 180 46.11 -0.76 -8.74
C PHE A 180 45.20 -1.43 -7.69
N PHE A 181 43.91 -1.07 -7.69
CA PHE A 181 42.95 -1.54 -6.72
C PHE A 181 42.42 -2.96 -6.99
N SER A 182 42.42 -3.42 -8.25
CA SER A 182 42.08 -4.81 -8.59
C SER A 182 43.09 -5.82 -8.02
N HIS A 183 44.34 -5.40 -7.82
CA HIS A 183 45.41 -6.19 -7.23
C HIS A 183 45.50 -6.10 -5.69
N GLN A 184 44.61 -5.33 -5.02
CA GLN A 184 44.57 -5.26 -3.55
C GLN A 184 43.64 -6.34 -2.97
N PRO A 185 43.95 -6.91 -1.79
CA PRO A 185 43.08 -7.87 -1.12
C PRO A 185 41.73 -7.24 -0.70
N GLY A 186 40.65 -8.02 -0.80
CA GLY A 186 39.27 -7.59 -0.53
C GLY A 186 38.76 -7.67 0.91
N PHE A 187 37.44 -7.66 1.12
CA PHE A 187 36.80 -7.79 2.45
C PHE A 187 36.87 -9.19 3.09
N GLY A 188 37.37 -10.21 2.40
CA GLY A 188 37.31 -11.61 2.85
C GLY A 188 38.14 -11.96 4.10
N ASN A 189 37.61 -12.88 4.91
CA ASN A 189 38.32 -13.56 5.99
C ASN A 189 38.69 -14.98 5.53
N GLY A 190 39.97 -15.19 5.18
CA GLY A 190 40.70 -16.44 5.43
C GLY A 190 40.34 -17.77 4.76
N GLU A 191 39.10 -18.10 4.35
CA GLU A 191 38.76 -19.51 4.03
C GLU A 191 38.10 -19.77 2.66
N SER A 192 37.89 -18.75 1.83
CA SER A 192 37.61 -18.94 0.40
C SER A 192 38.43 -17.95 -0.41
N SER A 193 39.33 -18.48 -1.23
CA SER A 193 40.21 -17.76 -2.15
C SER A 193 39.44 -16.77 -3.02
N LEU A 194 39.95 -15.53 -3.07
CA LEU A 194 39.44 -14.28 -3.68
C LEU A 194 38.50 -13.46 -2.77
N GLY A 195 39.07 -12.64 -1.90
CA GLY A 195 38.33 -11.50 -1.34
C GLY A 195 38.02 -10.48 -2.45
N GLU A 196 36.78 -9.99 -2.51
CA GLU A 196 36.30 -8.99 -3.48
C GLU A 196 37.19 -7.74 -3.49
N SER A 197 37.88 -7.48 -4.60
CA SER A 197 38.71 -6.27 -4.75
C SER A 197 37.88 -5.00 -4.58
N LEU A 198 38.53 -3.84 -4.38
CA LEU A 198 37.78 -2.58 -4.29
C LEU A 198 36.96 -2.31 -5.55
N THR A 199 37.49 -2.69 -6.73
CA THR A 199 36.76 -2.61 -7.99
C THR A 199 35.53 -3.50 -8.01
N ASP A 200 35.60 -4.70 -7.44
CA ASP A 200 34.45 -5.60 -7.34
C ASP A 200 33.37 -5.02 -6.41
N ILE A 201 33.77 -4.44 -5.28
CA ILE A 201 32.86 -3.82 -4.31
C ILE A 201 32.07 -2.68 -4.96
N LEU A 202 32.75 -1.80 -5.69
CA LEU A 202 32.11 -0.66 -6.34
C LEU A 202 31.21 -1.08 -7.51
N GLU A 203 31.59 -2.11 -8.28
CA GLU A 203 30.82 -2.54 -9.45
C GLU A 203 29.73 -3.59 -9.16
N ALA A 204 29.79 -4.30 -8.03
CA ALA A 204 28.86 -5.40 -7.74
C ALA A 204 27.38 -4.98 -7.70
N PRO A 205 26.97 -3.83 -7.12
CA PRO A 205 25.58 -3.40 -7.18
C PRO A 205 25.11 -3.19 -8.62
N ILE A 206 25.92 -2.53 -9.46
CA ILE A 206 25.63 -2.28 -10.87
C ILE A 206 25.48 -3.62 -11.61
N LYS A 207 26.38 -4.58 -11.39
CA LYS A 207 26.30 -5.91 -12.02
C LYS A 207 25.06 -6.70 -11.59
N ALA A 208 24.63 -6.56 -10.33
CA ALA A 208 23.47 -7.26 -9.80
C ALA A 208 22.14 -6.66 -10.28
N SER A 209 22.08 -5.34 -10.49
CA SER A 209 20.87 -4.63 -10.91
C SER A 209 21.22 -3.39 -11.74
N PRO A 210 21.56 -3.56 -13.04
CA PRO A 210 22.11 -2.47 -13.86
C PRO A 210 21.19 -1.26 -14.00
N ASP A 211 19.89 -1.51 -14.12
CA ASP A 211 18.89 -0.49 -14.45
C ASP A 211 17.97 -0.15 -13.27
N SER A 212 18.31 -0.57 -12.05
CA SER A 212 17.44 -0.40 -10.87
C SER A 212 18.18 0.10 -9.64
N LEU A 213 17.91 1.35 -9.25
CA LEU A 213 18.35 1.93 -7.96
C LEU A 213 17.85 1.10 -6.77
N GLU A 214 16.62 0.59 -6.84
CA GLU A 214 16.03 -0.27 -5.81
C GLU A 214 16.85 -1.56 -5.65
N GLY A 215 17.11 -2.26 -6.76
CA GLY A 215 17.87 -3.50 -6.76
C GLY A 215 19.31 -3.30 -6.27
N GLN A 216 19.96 -2.19 -6.63
CA GLN A 216 21.30 -1.84 -6.14
C GLN A 216 21.33 -1.61 -4.63
N LEU A 217 20.37 -0.86 -4.08
CA LEU A 217 20.25 -0.63 -2.64
C LEU A 217 19.94 -1.92 -1.86
N GLN A 218 19.04 -2.76 -2.37
CA GLN A 218 18.74 -4.07 -1.79
C GLN A 218 19.96 -4.99 -1.77
N PHE A 219 20.74 -4.99 -2.86
CA PHE A 219 21.99 -5.74 -2.93
C PHE A 219 22.99 -5.28 -1.86
N ILE A 220 23.17 -3.97 -1.71
CA ILE A 220 24.06 -3.37 -0.70
C ILE A 220 23.65 -3.77 0.72
N ILE A 221 22.36 -3.68 1.06
CA ILE A 221 21.84 -4.09 2.37
C ILE A 221 22.10 -5.57 2.61
N LYS A 222 21.73 -6.43 1.65
CA LYS A 222 21.87 -7.89 1.77
C LYS A 222 23.33 -8.31 1.93
N ARG A 223 24.25 -7.68 1.20
CA ARG A 223 25.67 -8.06 1.16
C ARG A 223 26.48 -7.42 2.30
N TRP A 224 26.25 -6.15 2.56
CA TRP A 224 27.11 -5.32 3.42
C TRP A 224 26.37 -4.59 4.54
N GLY A 225 25.08 -4.85 4.80
CA GLY A 225 24.31 -4.18 5.86
C GLY A 225 24.99 -4.21 7.24
N HIS A 226 25.69 -5.29 7.57
CA HIS A 226 26.46 -5.42 8.81
C HIS A 226 27.65 -4.43 8.94
N LEU A 227 28.17 -3.90 7.83
CA LEU A 227 29.22 -2.87 7.80
C LEU A 227 28.64 -1.46 7.81
N LEU A 228 27.41 -1.30 7.34
CA LEU A 228 26.75 0.01 7.19
C LEU A 228 26.28 0.60 8.52
N GLY A 229 26.04 -0.24 9.52
CA GLY A 229 25.41 0.13 10.77
C GLY A 229 23.89 0.20 10.67
N GLU A 230 23.22 0.05 11.81
CA GLU A 230 21.77 -0.09 11.90
C GLU A 230 21.04 1.15 11.38
N THR A 231 21.38 2.34 11.89
CA THR A 231 20.72 3.60 11.52
C THR A 231 20.79 3.89 10.02
N PHE A 232 21.92 3.62 9.38
CA PHE A 232 22.07 3.85 7.94
C PHE A 232 21.36 2.77 7.13
N SER A 233 21.38 1.51 7.59
CA SER A 233 20.63 0.42 6.97
C SER A 233 19.13 0.71 6.95
N THR A 234 18.58 1.26 8.04
CA THR A 234 17.18 1.70 8.11
C THR A 234 16.86 2.80 7.09
N ARG A 235 17.77 3.74 6.84
CA ARG A 235 17.58 4.80 5.81
C ARG A 235 17.51 4.20 4.40
N ILE A 236 18.34 3.21 4.09
CA ILE A 236 18.29 2.51 2.80
C ILE A 236 16.98 1.73 2.66
N LEU A 237 16.55 1.00 3.71
CA LEU A 237 15.28 0.28 3.70
C LEU A 237 14.09 1.23 3.42
N ARG A 238 14.07 2.41 4.06
CA ARG A 238 13.06 3.44 3.74
C ARG A 238 13.15 3.96 2.30
N ALA A 239 14.36 4.11 1.75
CA ALA A 239 14.51 4.55 0.36
C ALA A 239 13.97 3.51 -0.64
N VAL A 240 14.20 2.22 -0.35
CA VAL A 240 13.60 1.12 -1.12
C VAL A 240 12.07 1.19 -1.07
N ASP A 241 11.49 1.46 0.10
CA ASP A 241 10.04 1.63 0.23
C ASP A 241 9.54 2.80 -0.63
N TYR A 242 10.20 3.96 -0.59
CA TYR A 242 9.81 5.13 -1.40
C TYR A 242 9.90 4.88 -2.91
N LEU A 243 10.91 4.12 -3.37
CA LEU A 243 11.03 3.74 -4.78
C LEU A 243 9.87 2.83 -5.23
N LYS A 244 9.46 1.88 -4.38
CA LYS A 244 8.28 1.04 -4.63
C LYS A 244 7.00 1.86 -4.71
N GLU A 245 6.82 2.84 -3.82
CA GLU A 245 5.66 3.74 -3.85
C GLU A 245 5.57 4.53 -5.16
N ASP A 246 6.70 5.10 -5.63
CA ASP A 246 6.72 5.85 -6.89
C ASP A 246 6.47 4.96 -8.11
N ALA A 247 6.92 3.70 -8.10
CA ALA A 247 6.61 2.74 -9.15
C ALA A 247 5.10 2.49 -9.28
N ILE A 248 4.42 2.27 -8.14
CA ILE A 248 2.96 2.07 -8.09
C ILE A 248 2.20 3.31 -8.56
N ARG A 249 2.67 4.51 -8.19
CA ARG A 249 2.03 5.76 -8.63
C ARG A 249 2.03 5.93 -10.14
N GLN A 250 3.16 5.63 -10.79
CA GLN A 250 3.36 5.89 -12.22
C GLN A 250 2.76 4.82 -13.13
N HIS A 251 2.80 3.55 -12.71
CA HIS A 251 2.43 2.42 -13.57
C HIS A 251 1.14 1.74 -13.13
N GLY A 252 0.53 2.24 -12.06
CA GLY A 252 -0.47 1.50 -11.31
C GLY A 252 0.14 0.37 -10.48
N PRO A 253 -0.66 -0.25 -9.60
CA PRO A 253 -0.29 -1.52 -8.99
C PRO A 253 0.17 -2.52 -10.06
N VAL A 254 1.24 -3.27 -9.80
CA VAL A 254 1.53 -4.46 -10.61
C VAL A 254 0.29 -5.33 -10.56
N ASP A 255 -0.18 -5.76 -11.73
CA ASP A 255 -1.46 -6.45 -11.87
C ASP A 255 -1.49 -7.77 -11.07
N PHE A 256 -1.96 -7.70 -9.82
CA PHE A 256 -2.28 -8.86 -8.99
C PHE A 256 -3.68 -9.42 -9.33
N SER A 257 -4.33 -9.00 -10.43
CA SER A 257 -5.69 -9.44 -10.82
C SER A 257 -5.82 -10.93 -11.14
N LYS A 258 -4.69 -11.66 -11.14
CA LYS A 258 -4.71 -13.08 -10.83
C LYS A 258 -4.26 -13.23 -9.38
N PRO A 259 -5.17 -13.21 -8.40
CA PRO A 259 -4.85 -13.83 -7.13
C PRO A 259 -4.54 -15.28 -7.48
N GLU A 260 -3.27 -15.68 -7.48
CA GLU A 260 -2.95 -17.09 -7.45
C GLU A 260 -3.69 -17.63 -6.23
N THR A 261 -4.73 -18.42 -6.46
CA THR A 261 -5.50 -19.01 -5.37
C THR A 261 -4.60 -20.02 -4.68
N TYR A 262 -3.93 -19.58 -3.62
CA TYR A 262 -3.03 -20.43 -2.86
C TYR A 262 -3.84 -21.47 -2.10
N VAL A 263 -3.29 -22.69 -2.01
CA VAL A 263 -3.84 -23.69 -1.10
C VAL A 263 -3.54 -23.21 0.32
N PRO A 264 -4.55 -23.07 1.20
CA PRO A 264 -4.30 -22.65 2.58
C PRO A 264 -3.24 -23.53 3.25
N THR A 265 -2.17 -22.89 3.69
CA THR A 265 -1.08 -23.50 4.47
C THR A 265 -1.06 -22.85 5.85
N PHE A 266 -1.44 -23.62 6.87
CA PHE A 266 -1.55 -23.12 8.25
C PHE A 266 -0.20 -23.14 9.00
N ALA A 267 0.91 -22.89 8.28
CA ALA A 267 2.27 -23.17 8.76
C ALA A 267 3.19 -21.93 8.91
N SER A 268 2.74 -20.71 8.61
CA SER A 268 3.61 -19.52 8.69
C SER A 268 3.31 -18.67 9.93
N ALA A 269 4.23 -18.77 10.90
CA ALA A 269 4.24 -18.04 12.16
C ALA A 269 4.89 -16.65 12.02
N GLU A 270 4.09 -15.60 12.23
CA GLU A 270 4.56 -14.29 12.71
C GLU A 270 3.81 -13.84 13.97
N TYR A 271 2.59 -14.36 14.20
CA TYR A 271 1.79 -14.16 15.41
C TYR A 271 1.41 -15.51 16.02
N ALA A 272 1.28 -15.55 17.35
CA ALA A 272 0.79 -16.72 18.05
C ALA A 272 -0.69 -16.96 17.68
N GLU A 273 -0.96 -17.92 16.80
CA GLU A 273 -2.32 -18.35 16.51
C GLU A 273 -2.79 -19.32 17.60
N PHE A 274 -3.57 -18.82 18.54
CA PHE A 274 -4.21 -19.64 19.58
C PHE A 274 -5.70 -19.86 19.27
N GLU A 275 -6.22 -20.97 19.77
CA GLU A 275 -7.63 -21.30 19.61
C GLU A 275 -8.50 -20.45 20.56
N ARG A 276 -9.42 -19.68 19.99
CA ARG A 276 -10.39 -18.83 20.71
C ARG A 276 -11.68 -18.63 19.90
N TYR A 277 -12.28 -19.75 19.51
CA TYR A 277 -13.56 -19.78 18.80
C TYR A 277 -14.71 -19.14 19.59
N SER A 278 -15.59 -18.42 18.88
CA SER A 278 -16.88 -18.03 19.43
C SER A 278 -17.85 -19.20 19.48
N THR A 279 -18.72 -19.21 20.48
CA THR A 279 -19.77 -20.23 20.62
C THR A 279 -20.93 -19.93 19.70
N ASP A 280 -21.25 -20.87 18.81
CA ASP A 280 -22.43 -20.79 17.96
C ASP A 280 -23.71 -20.99 18.77
N LYS A 281 -24.76 -20.23 18.46
CA LYS A 281 -26.14 -20.51 18.92
C LYS A 281 -26.79 -21.56 18.03
N ASP A 282 -27.81 -22.25 18.52
CA ASP A 282 -28.48 -23.35 17.81
C ASP A 282 -28.94 -23.02 16.38
N TRP A 283 -29.29 -21.76 16.11
CA TRP A 283 -29.73 -21.33 14.79
C TRP A 283 -28.58 -21.07 13.81
N MET A 284 -27.38 -20.73 14.29
CA MET A 284 -26.26 -20.30 13.44
C MET A 284 -25.76 -21.40 12.49
N PRO A 285 -25.68 -22.69 12.88
CA PRO A 285 -25.36 -23.78 11.94
C PRO A 285 -26.49 -24.10 10.95
N ARG A 286 -27.71 -23.59 11.17
CA ARG A 286 -28.89 -23.82 10.31
C ARG A 286 -29.19 -22.64 9.38
N LEU A 287 -28.29 -21.67 9.31
CA LEU A 287 -28.45 -20.49 8.47
C LEU A 287 -28.18 -20.85 7.00
N VAL A 288 -29.16 -20.60 6.13
CA VAL A 288 -29.04 -20.63 4.67
C VAL A 288 -29.29 -19.21 4.18
N LEU A 289 -28.26 -18.57 3.65
CA LEU A 289 -28.25 -17.13 3.39
C LEU A 289 -28.52 -16.85 1.91
N LEU A 290 -29.48 -15.97 1.64
CA LEU A 290 -29.71 -15.41 0.31
C LEU A 290 -29.29 -13.94 0.29
N ALA A 291 -28.37 -13.60 -0.61
CA ALA A 291 -27.94 -12.22 -0.84
C ALA A 291 -28.80 -11.56 -1.94
N LYS A 292 -29.29 -10.35 -1.70
CA LYS A 292 -30.03 -9.55 -2.68
C LYS A 292 -29.52 -8.10 -2.66
N ASN A 293 -29.09 -7.60 -3.82
CA ASN A 293 -28.98 -6.15 -4.02
C ASN A 293 -30.38 -5.54 -3.88
N THR A 294 -30.55 -4.67 -2.88
CA THR A 294 -31.87 -4.22 -2.43
C THR A 294 -32.63 -3.50 -3.54
N TYR A 295 -32.05 -2.45 -4.12
CA TYR A 295 -32.70 -1.63 -5.15
C TYR A 295 -33.08 -2.44 -6.39
N VAL A 296 -32.18 -3.31 -6.83
CA VAL A 296 -32.43 -4.16 -8.00
C VAL A 296 -33.49 -5.21 -7.70
N TRP A 297 -33.51 -5.76 -6.49
CA TRP A 297 -34.54 -6.71 -6.09
C TRP A 297 -35.92 -6.05 -5.98
N LEU A 298 -36.03 -4.84 -5.43
CA LEU A 298 -37.30 -4.11 -5.36
C LEU A 298 -37.88 -3.81 -6.76
N ASP A 299 -37.04 -3.45 -7.72
CA ASP A 299 -37.45 -3.28 -9.13
C ASP A 299 -37.89 -4.61 -9.77
N GLN A 300 -37.15 -5.71 -9.53
CA GLN A 300 -37.54 -7.05 -9.99
C GLN A 300 -38.89 -7.48 -9.40
N LEU A 301 -39.10 -7.25 -8.09
CA LEU A 301 -40.37 -7.53 -7.44
C LEU A 301 -41.48 -6.66 -8.03
N SER A 302 -41.19 -5.39 -8.34
CA SER A 302 -42.17 -4.50 -8.95
C SER A 302 -42.69 -5.06 -10.29
N LYS A 303 -41.77 -5.55 -11.12
CA LYS A 303 -42.07 -6.21 -12.39
C LYS A 303 -42.82 -7.53 -12.19
N GLN A 304 -42.36 -8.37 -11.26
CA GLN A 304 -42.93 -9.69 -10.99
C GLN A 304 -44.36 -9.62 -10.44
N TYR A 305 -44.61 -8.71 -9.50
CA TYR A 305 -45.91 -8.55 -8.83
C TYR A 305 -46.79 -7.46 -9.46
N GLN A 306 -46.33 -6.84 -10.56
CA GLN A 306 -47.03 -5.79 -11.31
C GLN A 306 -47.53 -4.64 -10.41
N ARG A 307 -46.72 -4.25 -9.43
CA ARG A 307 -47.03 -3.18 -8.47
C ARG A 307 -45.77 -2.36 -8.18
N ASN A 308 -45.90 -1.08 -7.87
CA ASN A 308 -44.73 -0.27 -7.54
C ASN A 308 -44.20 -0.64 -6.15
N ILE A 309 -42.98 -1.18 -6.06
CA ILE A 309 -42.30 -1.58 -4.82
C ILE A 309 -40.98 -0.82 -4.77
N VAL A 310 -40.92 0.16 -3.86
CA VAL A 310 -39.80 1.10 -3.73
C VAL A 310 -39.22 1.09 -2.32
N THR A 311 -40.02 0.75 -1.31
CA THR A 311 -39.60 0.71 0.10
C THR A 311 -39.61 -0.72 0.67
N LEU A 312 -38.86 -0.94 1.75
CA LEU A 312 -38.67 -2.27 2.36
C LEU A 312 -39.99 -2.88 2.87
N ASP A 313 -40.90 -2.06 3.40
CA ASP A 313 -42.21 -2.50 3.88
C ASP A 313 -43.15 -2.95 2.75
N GLN A 314 -42.87 -2.57 1.51
CA GLN A 314 -43.66 -2.94 0.33
C GLN A 314 -43.26 -4.31 -0.27
N ILE A 315 -42.21 -4.97 0.24
CA ILE A 315 -41.86 -6.33 -0.17
C ILE A 315 -43.06 -7.26 0.13
N PRO A 316 -43.59 -8.01 -0.86
CA PRO A 316 -44.76 -8.84 -0.69
C PRO A 316 -44.57 -9.95 0.35
N ASP A 317 -45.64 -10.26 1.07
CA ASP A 317 -45.67 -11.38 2.01
C ASP A 317 -45.52 -12.71 1.27
N GLU A 318 -46.10 -12.82 0.07
CA GLU A 318 -46.01 -13.97 -0.82
C GLU A 318 -44.55 -14.24 -1.25
N GLU A 319 -43.75 -13.20 -1.40
CA GLU A 319 -42.32 -13.34 -1.71
C GLU A 319 -41.56 -13.88 -0.50
N LEU A 320 -41.85 -13.38 0.71
CA LEU A 320 -41.23 -13.89 1.93
C LEU A 320 -41.63 -15.36 2.20
N ASP A 321 -42.88 -15.72 1.93
CA ASP A 321 -43.37 -17.10 1.98
C ASP A 321 -42.65 -18.00 0.97
N LEU A 322 -42.41 -17.49 -0.24
CA LEU A 322 -41.64 -18.20 -1.27
C LEU A 322 -40.19 -18.45 -0.82
N LEU A 323 -39.51 -17.45 -0.25
CA LEU A 323 -38.16 -17.62 0.28
C LEU A 323 -38.11 -18.67 1.39
N ALA A 324 -39.05 -18.61 2.35
CA ALA A 324 -39.12 -19.57 3.45
C ALA A 324 -39.40 -21.00 2.96
N SER A 325 -40.35 -21.18 2.03
CA SER A 325 -40.65 -22.49 1.43
C SER A 325 -39.50 -23.09 0.61
N ARG A 326 -38.60 -22.25 0.09
CA ARG A 326 -37.35 -22.68 -0.58
C ARG A 326 -36.23 -23.03 0.41
N GLY A 327 -36.46 -22.89 1.71
CA GLY A 327 -35.52 -23.26 2.77
C GLY A 327 -34.52 -22.17 3.14
N PHE A 328 -34.71 -20.94 2.67
CA PHE A 328 -33.88 -19.81 3.10
C PHE A 328 -34.28 -19.37 4.51
N THR A 329 -33.28 -19.26 5.39
CA THR A 329 -33.47 -18.84 6.79
C THR A 329 -32.77 -17.51 7.11
N GLY A 330 -32.04 -16.96 6.13
CA GLY A 330 -31.44 -15.64 6.18
C GLY A 330 -31.60 -14.88 4.87
N LEU A 331 -31.82 -13.56 4.97
CA LEU A 331 -31.89 -12.63 3.84
C LEU A 331 -30.92 -11.48 4.07
N TRP A 332 -29.86 -11.44 3.28
CA TRP A 332 -28.90 -10.35 3.25
C TRP A 332 -29.29 -9.33 2.21
N LEU A 333 -29.56 -8.11 2.69
CA LEU A 333 -29.90 -6.96 1.86
C LEU A 333 -28.67 -6.06 1.72
N ILE A 334 -28.18 -5.93 0.49
CA ILE A 334 -27.00 -5.13 0.17
C ILE A 334 -27.44 -3.70 -0.14
N GLY A 335 -26.69 -2.75 0.42
CA GLY A 335 -26.88 -1.32 0.17
C GLY A 335 -28.10 -0.71 0.84
N LEU A 336 -28.39 -1.11 2.08
CA LEU A 336 -29.46 -0.57 2.94
C LEU A 336 -29.18 0.84 3.47
N TRP A 337 -27.91 1.19 3.61
CA TRP A 337 -27.46 2.41 4.28
C TRP A 337 -27.56 3.64 3.37
N GLU A 338 -27.69 4.82 3.98
CA GLU A 338 -27.64 6.11 3.28
C GLU A 338 -26.23 6.31 2.66
N ARG A 339 -26.20 6.54 1.35
CA ARG A 339 -24.97 6.52 0.56
C ARG A 339 -24.42 7.91 0.28
N SER A 340 -23.12 7.98 0.02
CA SER A 340 -22.42 9.18 -0.39
C SER A 340 -22.95 9.73 -1.72
N ARG A 341 -23.38 11.00 -1.73
CA ARG A 341 -23.77 11.69 -2.97
C ARG A 341 -22.55 12.05 -3.78
N ALA A 342 -21.42 12.33 -3.12
CA ALA A 342 -20.14 12.52 -3.78
C ALA A 342 -19.73 11.28 -4.60
N SER A 343 -19.88 10.07 -4.06
CA SER A 343 -19.64 8.80 -4.80
C SER A 343 -20.49 8.72 -6.08
N GLN A 344 -21.76 9.13 -6.01
CA GLN A 344 -22.62 9.16 -7.20
C GLN A 344 -22.11 10.15 -8.26
N ARG A 345 -21.82 11.40 -7.86
CA ARG A 345 -21.33 12.45 -8.77
C ARG A 345 -20.03 12.05 -9.46
N ILE A 346 -19.14 11.42 -8.71
CA ILE A 346 -17.89 10.86 -9.20
C ILE A 346 -18.13 9.87 -10.34
N LYS A 347 -19.01 8.87 -10.13
CA LYS A 347 -19.30 7.86 -11.16
C LYS A 347 -19.94 8.47 -12.41
N GLN A 348 -20.87 9.41 -12.22
CA GLN A 348 -21.52 10.12 -13.34
C GLN A 348 -20.51 10.87 -14.20
N ARG A 349 -19.55 11.58 -13.57
CA ARG A 349 -18.47 12.26 -14.28
C ARG A 349 -17.53 11.32 -15.03
N MET A 350 -17.36 10.10 -14.54
CA MET A 350 -16.59 9.05 -15.22
C MET A 350 -17.34 8.38 -16.38
N GLY A 351 -18.45 8.99 -16.84
CA GLY A 351 -19.22 8.54 -18.01
C GLY A 351 -20.34 7.54 -17.68
N GLN A 352 -20.67 7.34 -16.41
CA GLN A 352 -21.79 6.50 -15.98
C GLN A 352 -22.99 7.38 -15.59
N GLU A 353 -23.64 8.02 -16.56
CA GLU A 353 -24.68 9.04 -16.32
C GLU A 353 -25.83 8.57 -15.42
N ASP A 354 -26.22 7.29 -15.52
CA ASP A 354 -27.28 6.70 -14.68
C ASP A 354 -26.76 6.05 -13.39
N ALA A 355 -25.48 6.28 -13.02
CA ALA A 355 -24.89 5.57 -11.90
C ALA A 355 -25.52 5.94 -10.55
N VAL A 356 -25.71 4.92 -9.70
CA VAL A 356 -25.98 5.12 -8.27
C VAL A 356 -24.69 5.08 -7.44
N ALA A 357 -24.71 5.75 -6.29
CA ALA A 357 -23.61 5.73 -5.33
C ALA A 357 -23.18 4.30 -4.98
N SER A 358 -21.88 4.11 -4.72
CA SER A 358 -21.36 2.83 -4.23
C SER A 358 -22.08 2.42 -2.95
N ALA A 359 -22.47 1.14 -2.84
CA ALA A 359 -23.08 0.62 -1.61
C ALA A 359 -22.11 0.62 -0.43
N TYR A 360 -20.80 0.75 -0.70
CA TYR A 360 -19.73 0.76 0.30
C TYR A 360 -19.17 2.16 0.59
N SER A 361 -19.63 3.20 -0.12
CA SER A 361 -19.32 4.60 0.22
C SER A 361 -20.49 5.20 0.99
N LEU A 362 -20.41 5.14 2.33
CA LEU A 362 -21.53 5.44 3.22
C LEU A 362 -21.50 6.90 3.69
N HIS A 363 -22.65 7.58 3.62
CA HIS A 363 -22.83 8.89 4.24
C HIS A 363 -23.08 8.76 5.75
N SER A 364 -23.92 7.80 6.14
CA SER A 364 -24.20 7.42 7.53
C SER A 364 -24.68 5.96 7.61
N TYR A 365 -24.79 5.42 8.83
CA TYR A 365 -25.38 4.10 9.11
C TYR A 365 -26.89 4.17 9.36
N ASP A 366 -27.57 5.15 8.75
CA ASP A 366 -29.03 5.20 8.71
C ASP A 366 -29.56 4.40 7.55
N ILE A 367 -30.76 3.83 7.70
CA ILE A 367 -31.46 3.19 6.58
C ILE A 367 -31.86 4.27 5.58
N ALA A 368 -31.51 4.04 4.32
CA ALA A 368 -31.70 5.01 3.26
C ALA A 368 -33.16 5.49 3.22
N SER A 369 -33.31 6.81 3.12
CA SER A 369 -34.63 7.45 3.24
C SER A 369 -35.59 7.03 2.12
N ASP A 370 -35.07 6.80 0.92
CA ASP A 370 -35.80 6.31 -0.25
C ASP A 370 -36.21 4.83 -0.16
N LEU A 371 -35.58 4.05 0.72
CA LEU A 371 -36.00 2.69 1.10
C LEU A 371 -37.08 2.67 2.20
N GLY A 372 -37.52 3.84 2.67
CA GLY A 372 -38.55 4.01 3.70
C GLY A 372 -38.01 4.09 5.14
N GLY A 373 -36.69 4.15 5.31
CA GLY A 373 -36.04 4.36 6.61
C GLY A 373 -36.27 3.25 7.64
N TRP A 374 -36.06 3.59 8.90
CA TRP A 374 -36.10 2.64 10.03
C TRP A 374 -37.48 1.98 10.23
N ASP A 375 -38.58 2.69 9.96
CA ASP A 375 -39.94 2.15 10.08
C ASP A 375 -40.20 1.04 9.05
N ALA A 376 -39.77 1.26 7.80
CA ALA A 376 -39.90 0.28 6.73
C ALA A 376 -39.07 -0.98 7.02
N LEU A 377 -37.83 -0.79 7.50
CA LEU A 377 -36.99 -1.90 7.95
C LEU A 377 -37.66 -2.69 9.09
N ASN A 378 -38.22 -2.01 10.10
CA ASN A 378 -38.83 -2.68 11.24
C ASN A 378 -40.06 -3.51 10.83
N SER A 379 -40.87 -3.01 9.91
CA SER A 379 -41.98 -3.76 9.29
C SER A 379 -41.47 -5.02 8.60
N LEU A 380 -40.50 -4.89 7.68
CA LEU A 380 -39.93 -6.02 6.96
C LEU A 380 -39.33 -7.05 7.93
N ARG A 381 -38.54 -6.60 8.91
CA ARG A 381 -37.89 -7.45 9.90
C ARG A 381 -38.92 -8.29 10.67
N THR A 382 -40.01 -7.68 11.09
CA THR A 382 -41.08 -8.37 11.82
C THR A 382 -41.74 -9.44 10.96
N ARG A 383 -42.07 -9.10 9.70
CA ARG A 383 -42.73 -10.02 8.75
C ARG A 383 -41.82 -11.16 8.30
N ALA A 384 -40.53 -10.90 8.11
CA ALA A 384 -39.52 -11.91 7.79
C ALA A 384 -39.28 -12.85 8.98
N TRP A 385 -39.19 -12.30 10.19
CA TRP A 385 -39.00 -13.08 11.41
C TRP A 385 -40.16 -14.05 11.69
N ALA A 386 -41.40 -13.61 11.44
CA ALA A 386 -42.59 -14.48 11.55
C ALA A 386 -42.51 -15.73 10.65
N ARG A 387 -41.69 -15.69 9.59
CA ARG A 387 -41.43 -16.77 8.64
C ARG A 387 -40.11 -17.50 8.89
N GLY A 388 -39.42 -17.18 9.99
CA GLY A 388 -38.13 -17.77 10.35
C GLY A 388 -36.93 -17.21 9.56
N ILE A 389 -37.10 -16.10 8.83
CA ILE A 389 -36.05 -15.46 8.05
C ILE A 389 -35.38 -14.37 8.90
N ARG A 390 -34.07 -14.49 9.11
CA ARG A 390 -33.24 -13.47 9.76
C ARG A 390 -32.73 -12.47 8.73
N LEU A 391 -32.88 -11.17 9.01
CA LEU A 391 -32.26 -10.16 8.17
C LEU A 391 -30.76 -10.06 8.45
N SER A 392 -30.00 -9.85 7.39
CA SER A 392 -28.57 -9.61 7.40
C SER A 392 -28.25 -8.29 6.71
N ALA A 393 -27.23 -7.59 7.19
CA ALA A 393 -26.74 -6.35 6.60
C ALA A 393 -25.22 -6.41 6.39
N ASP A 394 -24.76 -5.61 5.44
CA ASP A 394 -23.35 -5.25 5.32
C ASP A 394 -22.94 -4.27 6.41
N MET A 395 -21.68 -4.32 6.81
CA MET A 395 -21.04 -3.29 7.60
C MET A 395 -19.64 -3.03 7.03
N VAL A 396 -19.29 -1.74 6.87
CA VAL A 396 -18.03 -1.28 6.27
C VAL A 396 -17.23 -0.53 7.34
N PRO A 397 -16.40 -1.22 8.14
CA PRO A 397 -15.73 -0.61 9.27
C PRO A 397 -14.46 0.14 8.87
N ASN A 398 -13.91 -0.12 7.68
CA ASN A 398 -12.59 0.39 7.31
C ASN A 398 -12.59 1.88 6.97
N HIS A 399 -13.66 2.36 6.33
CA HIS A 399 -13.74 3.70 5.77
C HIS A 399 -15.18 4.22 5.76
N MET A 400 -15.34 5.52 5.52
CA MET A 400 -16.64 6.18 5.28
C MET A 400 -16.65 6.82 3.89
N GLY A 401 -17.79 7.30 3.40
CA GLY A 401 -17.81 8.15 2.20
C GLY A 401 -17.11 9.49 2.43
N ILE A 402 -16.53 10.07 1.38
CA ILE A 402 -15.76 11.33 1.49
C ILE A 402 -16.59 12.51 1.99
N ASP A 403 -17.91 12.49 1.76
CA ASP A 403 -18.91 13.48 2.22
C ASP A 403 -19.75 12.97 3.40
N SER A 404 -19.26 11.95 4.12
CA SER A 404 -19.97 11.41 5.28
C SER A 404 -20.06 12.42 6.42
N THR A 405 -21.06 12.22 7.28
CA THR A 405 -21.24 13.03 8.50
C THR A 405 -19.96 13.01 9.36
N TRP A 406 -19.24 11.88 9.39
CA TRP A 406 -17.99 11.76 10.14
C TRP A 406 -16.86 12.61 9.57
N VAL A 407 -16.72 12.72 8.24
CA VAL A 407 -15.69 13.60 7.64
C VAL A 407 -15.98 15.07 7.94
N VAL A 408 -17.27 15.44 8.01
CA VAL A 408 -17.69 16.81 8.31
C VAL A 408 -17.46 17.15 9.79
N GLU A 409 -17.89 16.28 10.70
CA GLU A 409 -17.97 16.56 12.15
C GLU A 409 -16.75 16.09 12.94
N HIS A 410 -16.06 15.06 12.46
CA HIS A 410 -14.92 14.42 13.12
C HIS A 410 -13.74 14.20 12.15
N PRO A 411 -13.21 15.27 11.52
CA PRO A 411 -12.10 15.13 10.55
C PRO A 411 -10.80 14.62 11.16
N ASP A 412 -10.69 14.57 12.50
CA ASP A 412 -9.59 13.97 13.25
C ASP A 412 -9.69 12.43 13.41
N TRP A 413 -10.80 11.83 13.01
CA TRP A 413 -10.98 10.37 13.01
C TRP A 413 -10.35 9.67 11.81
N PHE A 414 -9.86 10.44 10.83
CA PHE A 414 -9.35 9.92 9.57
C PHE A 414 -7.84 10.08 9.46
N LEU A 415 -7.21 9.13 8.76
CA LEU A 415 -5.81 9.27 8.37
C LEU A 415 -5.69 10.49 7.48
N SER A 416 -4.89 11.46 7.93
CA SER A 416 -4.76 12.74 7.25
C SER A 416 -3.37 13.35 7.40
N SER A 417 -3.07 14.30 6.52
CA SER A 417 -1.89 15.15 6.55
C SER A 417 -2.32 16.62 6.54
N SER A 418 -1.53 17.48 7.19
CA SER A 418 -1.71 18.94 7.13
C SER A 418 -1.09 19.57 5.88
N PHE A 419 -0.38 18.77 5.06
CA PHE A 419 0.24 19.19 3.82
C PHE A 419 -0.02 18.15 2.72
N SER A 420 -0.07 18.62 1.47
CA SER A 420 -0.27 17.73 0.31
C SER A 420 0.79 16.62 0.29
N PRO A 421 0.41 15.34 0.11
CA PRO A 421 1.36 14.23 0.06
C PRO A 421 2.43 14.40 -1.03
N TYR A 422 2.03 15.01 -2.15
CA TYR A 422 2.91 15.26 -3.29
C TYR A 422 2.81 16.72 -3.77
N PRO A 423 3.94 17.36 -4.13
CA PRO A 423 3.93 18.73 -4.63
C PRO A 423 3.18 18.93 -5.95
N SER A 424 3.02 17.87 -6.75
CA SER A 424 2.29 17.91 -8.03
C SER A 424 0.77 17.96 -7.86
N TYR A 425 0.27 17.57 -6.68
CA TYR A 425 -1.17 17.55 -6.43
C TYR A 425 -1.74 18.95 -6.30
N SER A 426 -2.91 19.15 -6.90
CA SER A 426 -3.48 20.45 -7.23
C SER A 426 -4.92 20.63 -6.73
N PHE A 427 -5.67 19.54 -6.53
CA PHE A 427 -7.02 19.52 -5.94
C PHE A 427 -8.00 20.55 -6.53
N LYS A 428 -8.09 20.65 -7.87
CA LYS A 428 -8.91 21.67 -8.58
C LYS A 428 -10.26 21.15 -9.05
N SER A 429 -10.67 19.97 -8.60
CA SER A 429 -12.01 19.45 -8.87
C SER A 429 -13.11 20.37 -8.32
N GLU A 430 -14.36 20.07 -8.67
CA GLU A 430 -15.50 20.77 -8.08
C GLU A 430 -15.63 20.45 -6.58
N ASN A 431 -16.35 21.29 -5.84
CA ASN A 431 -16.75 20.91 -4.49
C ASN A 431 -17.77 19.78 -4.55
N LEU A 432 -17.42 18.61 -4.02
CA LEU A 432 -18.30 17.45 -3.96
C LEU A 432 -19.18 17.42 -2.70
N SER A 433 -18.94 18.28 -1.72
CA SER A 433 -19.73 18.37 -0.50
C SER A 433 -21.07 19.09 -0.73
N ASP A 434 -22.15 18.53 -0.19
CA ASP A 434 -23.45 19.20 -0.06
C ASP A 434 -23.56 20.01 1.24
N ASP A 435 -22.64 19.84 2.19
CA ASP A 435 -22.64 20.56 3.46
C ASP A 435 -21.92 21.91 3.31
N LEU A 436 -22.61 23.01 3.61
CA LEU A 436 -22.10 24.37 3.46
C LEU A 436 -20.92 24.70 4.40
N ARG A 437 -20.68 23.90 5.44
CA ARG A 437 -19.57 24.07 6.38
C ARG A 437 -18.24 23.62 5.80
N VAL A 438 -18.24 22.68 4.86
CA VAL A 438 -17.03 21.97 4.41
C VAL A 438 -17.00 21.81 2.90
N GLY A 439 -15.85 22.11 2.29
CA GLY A 439 -15.54 21.80 0.89
C GLY A 439 -14.74 20.51 0.77
N ILE A 440 -15.09 19.69 -0.21
CA ILE A 440 -14.41 18.42 -0.55
C ILE A 440 -13.94 18.49 -2.00
N TYR A 441 -12.63 18.34 -2.21
CA TYR A 441 -11.99 18.45 -3.52
C TYR A 441 -11.09 17.24 -3.75
N LEU A 442 -11.37 16.47 -4.79
CA LEU A 442 -10.50 15.42 -5.31
C LEU A 442 -9.27 15.98 -6.01
N GLU A 443 -8.22 15.17 -6.03
CA GLU A 443 -7.03 15.38 -6.83
C GLU A 443 -7.31 15.19 -8.33
N ASP A 444 -6.67 15.99 -9.19
CA ASP A 444 -7.01 16.08 -10.62
C ASP A 444 -6.69 14.77 -11.36
N HIS A 445 -5.59 14.11 -10.98
CA HIS A 445 -5.15 12.83 -11.52
C HIS A 445 -6.13 11.67 -11.26
N TYR A 446 -7.15 11.90 -10.43
CA TYR A 446 -8.23 10.95 -10.21
C TYR A 446 -8.98 10.59 -11.51
N TYR A 447 -9.32 11.61 -12.31
CA TYR A 447 -10.20 11.42 -13.47
C TYR A 447 -9.47 10.79 -14.67
N ASP A 448 -8.19 11.10 -14.86
CA ASP A 448 -7.37 10.58 -15.96
C ASP A 448 -6.55 9.33 -15.57
N LYS A 449 -6.54 8.97 -14.29
CA LYS A 449 -5.81 7.82 -13.71
C LYS A 449 -4.30 7.86 -13.99
N THR A 450 -3.73 9.07 -14.12
CA THR A 450 -2.29 9.27 -14.36
C THR A 450 -1.44 9.21 -13.09
N ASP A 451 -2.06 9.21 -11.91
CA ASP A 451 -1.45 9.00 -10.59
C ASP A 451 -2.45 8.29 -9.66
N ALA A 452 -1.95 7.70 -8.57
CA ALA A 452 -2.78 7.02 -7.57
C ALA A 452 -3.79 7.95 -6.86
N ALA A 453 -3.56 9.26 -6.85
CA ALA A 453 -4.45 10.25 -6.21
C ALA A 453 -4.81 9.88 -4.76
N VAL A 454 -3.81 9.70 -3.89
CA VAL A 454 -3.96 9.00 -2.59
C VAL A 454 -4.81 9.71 -1.52
N THR A 455 -5.16 10.99 -1.74
CA THR A 455 -5.91 11.81 -0.78
C THR A 455 -6.90 12.71 -1.50
N PHE A 456 -7.93 13.16 -0.78
CA PHE A 456 -8.75 14.32 -1.13
C PHE A 456 -8.50 15.48 -0.15
N GLN A 457 -8.78 16.70 -0.58
CA GLN A 457 -8.71 17.88 0.27
C GLN A 457 -10.07 18.15 0.93
N ARG A 458 -10.10 18.19 2.26
CA ARG A 458 -11.18 18.77 3.07
C ARG A 458 -10.81 20.19 3.45
N ARG A 459 -11.71 21.15 3.23
CA ARG A 459 -11.57 22.54 3.69
C ARG A 459 -12.75 22.94 4.54
N ASP A 460 -12.49 23.34 5.77
CA ASP A 460 -13.49 23.97 6.62
C ASP A 460 -13.71 25.43 6.21
N HIS A 461 -14.93 25.80 5.85
CA HIS A 461 -15.25 27.16 5.44
C HIS A 461 -15.37 28.15 6.60
N GLN A 462 -15.55 27.66 7.83
CA GLN A 462 -15.67 28.51 9.02
C GLN A 462 -14.30 28.79 9.64
N THR A 463 -13.47 27.76 9.79
CA THR A 463 -12.16 27.87 10.45
C THR A 463 -10.99 28.07 9.48
N GLY A 464 -11.19 27.73 8.20
CA GLY A 464 -10.11 27.69 7.21
C GLY A 464 -9.19 26.47 7.34
N ASP A 465 -9.52 25.50 8.21
CA ASP A 465 -8.76 24.25 8.37
C ASP A 465 -8.72 23.47 7.06
N VAL A 466 -7.51 23.13 6.60
CA VAL A 466 -7.30 22.33 5.38
C VAL A 466 -6.61 21.04 5.76
N ARG A 467 -7.22 19.92 5.38
CA ARG A 467 -6.68 18.57 5.61
C ARG A 467 -6.67 17.77 4.32
N TYR A 468 -5.65 16.95 4.17
CA TYR A 468 -5.54 15.98 3.08
C TYR A 468 -5.84 14.60 3.66
N ILE A 469 -7.05 14.11 3.43
CA ILE A 469 -7.56 12.87 4.02
C ILE A 469 -7.32 11.73 3.03
N TYR A 470 -6.77 10.62 3.54
CA TYR A 470 -6.46 9.44 2.72
C TYR A 470 -7.72 8.69 2.31
N HIS A 471 -7.72 8.20 1.07
CA HIS A 471 -8.74 7.27 0.60
C HIS A 471 -8.55 5.87 1.17
N GLY A 472 -9.62 5.09 1.27
CA GLY A 472 -9.53 3.67 1.66
C GLY A 472 -8.70 2.87 0.66
N ASN A 473 -7.90 1.92 1.13
CA ASN A 473 -7.05 1.10 0.28
C ASN A 473 -6.70 -0.23 0.99
N ASP A 474 -6.57 -1.30 0.23
CA ASP A 474 -6.17 -2.64 0.67
C ASP A 474 -4.72 -3.04 0.29
N GLY A 475 -4.02 -2.15 -0.43
CA GLY A 475 -2.65 -2.32 -0.92
C GLY A 475 -2.54 -3.18 -2.18
N THR A 476 -3.65 -3.56 -2.81
CA THR A 476 -3.65 -4.37 -4.04
C THR A 476 -3.90 -3.55 -5.30
N SER A 477 -4.60 -2.42 -5.16
CA SER A 477 -4.96 -1.58 -6.29
C SER A 477 -4.82 -0.08 -6.01
N PHE A 478 -5.25 0.76 -6.96
CA PHE A 478 -5.43 2.17 -6.68
C PHE A 478 -6.45 2.37 -5.55
N PRO A 479 -6.34 3.47 -4.77
CA PRO A 479 -7.23 3.71 -3.65
C PRO A 479 -8.70 3.78 -4.09
N TRP A 480 -9.59 3.45 -3.16
CA TRP A 480 -11.04 3.61 -3.28
C TRP A 480 -11.39 5.09 -3.12
N ASN A 481 -11.23 5.84 -4.20
CA ASN A 481 -11.19 7.31 -4.20
C ASN A 481 -12.51 8.02 -3.85
N ASP A 482 -13.61 7.29 -3.67
CA ASP A 482 -14.87 7.80 -3.12
C ASP A 482 -15.04 7.51 -1.63
N THR A 483 -13.97 7.08 -0.95
CA THR A 483 -13.97 6.74 0.48
C THR A 483 -12.90 7.53 1.26
N ALA A 484 -13.06 7.60 2.58
CA ALA A 484 -12.18 8.25 3.54
C ALA A 484 -11.75 7.24 4.62
N GLN A 485 -10.45 7.00 4.74
CA GLN A 485 -9.86 5.98 5.59
C GLN A 485 -9.83 6.39 7.07
N LEU A 486 -10.40 5.56 7.93
CA LEU A 486 -10.39 5.76 9.38
C LEU A 486 -9.01 5.47 10.00
N ASP A 487 -8.64 6.23 11.03
CA ASP A 487 -7.40 6.04 11.78
C ASP A 487 -7.59 5.09 12.97
N TYR A 488 -7.29 3.81 12.73
CA TYR A 488 -7.36 2.77 13.75
C TYR A 488 -6.28 2.86 14.83
N THR A 489 -5.31 3.79 14.74
CA THR A 489 -4.41 4.08 15.88
C THR A 489 -5.09 4.91 16.95
N ASN A 490 -6.18 5.62 16.61
CA ASN A 490 -6.96 6.40 17.55
C ASN A 490 -7.97 5.51 18.32
N PRO A 491 -7.86 5.38 19.66
CA PRO A 491 -8.79 4.57 20.45
C PRO A 491 -10.24 5.07 20.41
N VAL A 492 -10.46 6.37 20.23
CA VAL A 492 -11.81 6.96 20.11
C VAL A 492 -12.49 6.46 18.84
N VAL A 493 -11.74 6.36 17.74
CA VAL A 493 -12.25 5.84 16.47
C VAL A 493 -12.62 4.37 16.60
N ARG A 494 -11.75 3.55 17.21
CA ARG A 494 -12.04 2.12 17.45
C ARG A 494 -13.33 1.94 18.24
N GLU A 495 -13.51 2.68 19.33
CA GLU A 495 -14.73 2.62 20.15
C GLU A 495 -15.96 3.12 19.38
N ALA A 496 -15.86 4.22 18.62
CA ALA A 496 -16.97 4.73 17.80
C ALA A 496 -17.44 3.70 16.77
N VAL A 497 -16.50 3.04 16.08
CA VAL A 497 -16.82 1.95 15.14
C VAL A 497 -17.46 0.76 15.87
N ILE A 498 -16.94 0.34 17.03
CA ILE A 498 -17.56 -0.73 17.84
C ILE A 498 -19.01 -0.38 18.19
N GLN A 499 -19.29 0.86 18.61
CA GLN A 499 -20.64 1.30 18.93
C GLN A 499 -21.59 1.24 17.72
N VAL A 500 -21.10 1.59 16.53
CA VAL A 500 -21.86 1.39 15.28
C VAL A 500 -22.10 -0.09 15.02
N ILE A 501 -21.11 -0.95 15.17
CA ILE A 501 -21.27 -2.40 14.99
C ILE A 501 -22.34 -2.95 15.95
N LEU A 502 -22.31 -2.53 17.22
CA LEU A 502 -23.32 -2.91 18.21
C LEU A 502 -24.71 -2.37 17.85
N HIS A 503 -24.80 -1.15 17.31
CA HIS A 503 -26.05 -0.60 16.80
C HIS A 503 -26.61 -1.42 15.62
N VAL A 504 -25.76 -1.82 14.66
CA VAL A 504 -26.15 -2.70 13.55
C VAL A 504 -26.57 -4.07 14.08
N ALA A 505 -25.82 -4.66 15.01
CA ALA A 505 -26.11 -5.96 15.62
C ALA A 505 -27.45 -6.03 16.35
N ARG A 506 -27.88 -4.94 16.99
CA ARG A 506 -29.21 -4.84 17.61
C ARG A 506 -30.35 -4.90 16.59
N ASN A 507 -30.07 -4.60 15.32
CA ASN A 507 -31.06 -4.55 14.25
C ASN A 507 -30.99 -5.74 13.30
N PHE A 508 -29.80 -6.32 13.11
CA PHE A 508 -29.52 -7.41 12.19
C PHE A 508 -28.80 -8.55 12.94
N PRO A 509 -29.47 -9.71 13.13
CA PRO A 509 -28.86 -10.88 13.76
C PRO A 509 -27.68 -11.49 12.99
N VAL A 510 -27.48 -11.10 11.74
CA VAL A 510 -26.36 -11.53 10.90
C VAL A 510 -25.69 -10.28 10.33
N ILE A 511 -24.37 -10.15 10.50
CA ILE A 511 -23.60 -9.02 9.96
C ILE A 511 -22.48 -9.59 9.10
N ARG A 512 -22.37 -9.10 7.86
CA ARG A 512 -21.21 -9.32 7.00
C ARG A 512 -20.31 -8.10 7.05
N PHE A 513 -19.06 -8.29 7.45
CA PHE A 513 -18.04 -7.26 7.45
C PHE A 513 -17.30 -7.25 6.13
N ASP A 514 -17.34 -6.11 5.45
CA ASP A 514 -16.62 -5.84 4.21
C ASP A 514 -15.11 -5.70 4.46
N ALA A 515 -14.30 -6.27 3.56
CA ALA A 515 -12.84 -6.18 3.56
C ALA A 515 -12.21 -6.35 4.95
N ALA A 516 -12.71 -7.28 5.76
CA ALA A 516 -12.40 -7.39 7.18
C ALA A 516 -10.90 -7.61 7.43
N MET A 517 -10.19 -8.25 6.49
CA MET A 517 -8.74 -8.47 6.54
C MET A 517 -7.93 -7.18 6.68
N THR A 518 -8.41 -6.06 6.14
CA THR A 518 -7.72 -4.75 6.20
C THR A 518 -7.59 -4.20 7.62
N LEU A 519 -8.48 -4.61 8.52
CA LEU A 519 -8.53 -4.16 9.91
C LEU A 519 -7.89 -5.12 10.91
N ALA A 520 -7.37 -6.25 10.45
CA ALA A 520 -6.49 -7.03 11.31
C ALA A 520 -5.27 -6.18 11.69
N LYS A 521 -4.89 -6.18 12.96
CA LYS A 521 -3.80 -5.33 13.51
C LYS A 521 -2.54 -5.33 12.65
N LYS A 522 -2.13 -6.50 12.15
CA LYS A 522 -0.95 -6.65 11.25
C LYS A 522 -1.12 -5.92 9.90
N HIS A 523 -2.33 -5.90 9.35
CA HIS A 523 -2.62 -5.25 8.08
C HIS A 523 -2.75 -3.74 8.23
N VAL A 524 -3.34 -3.26 9.33
CA VAL A 524 -3.31 -1.84 9.68
C VAL A 524 -1.86 -1.34 9.73
N GLN A 525 -0.96 -2.08 10.39
CA GLN A 525 0.47 -1.74 10.41
C GLN A 525 1.09 -1.78 9.01
N ARG A 526 0.97 -2.92 8.31
CA ARG A 526 1.57 -3.11 6.97
C ARG A 526 1.14 -2.04 5.96
N LEU A 527 -0.14 -1.66 5.97
CA LEU A 527 -0.71 -0.75 5.00
C LEU A 527 -0.43 0.72 5.34
N TRP A 528 -0.69 1.11 6.59
CA TRP A 528 -0.74 2.52 6.97
C TRP A 528 0.48 3.01 7.74
N PHE A 529 1.22 2.11 8.38
CA PHE A 529 2.38 2.40 9.25
C PHE A 529 3.51 1.37 9.08
N PRO A 530 3.94 1.07 7.84
CA PRO A 530 4.88 -0.02 7.58
C PRO A 530 6.23 0.20 8.26
N GLU A 531 6.85 -0.88 8.76
CA GLU A 531 8.23 -0.83 9.21
C GLU A 531 9.18 -0.55 8.04
N PRO A 532 10.35 0.09 8.28
CA PRO A 532 11.35 0.30 7.25
C PRO A 532 11.71 -0.99 6.50
N GLY A 533 11.51 -1.00 5.19
CA GLY A 533 11.76 -2.14 4.30
C GLY A 533 10.53 -3.00 4.00
N ALA A 534 9.44 -2.81 4.73
CA ALA A 534 8.15 -3.46 4.54
C ALA A 534 7.10 -2.52 3.90
N GLY A 535 7.51 -1.32 3.51
CA GLY A 535 6.65 -0.31 2.89
C GLY A 535 6.42 -0.54 1.40
N GLY A 536 5.76 0.43 0.77
CA GLY A 536 5.43 0.38 -0.65
C GLY A 536 4.00 -0.03 -0.97
N ALA A 537 3.21 -0.55 -0.03
CA ALA A 537 1.83 -0.97 -0.33
C ALA A 537 0.87 0.20 -0.61
N ILE A 538 1.02 1.32 0.12
CA ILE A 538 0.21 2.53 -0.08
C ILE A 538 1.16 3.71 -0.30
N PRO A 539 1.11 4.37 -1.47
CA PRO A 539 2.00 5.50 -1.73
C PRO A 539 1.88 6.61 -0.68
N SER A 540 3.01 7.22 -0.33
CA SER A 540 3.21 8.24 0.73
C SER A 540 3.10 7.75 2.17
N ARG A 541 2.83 6.46 2.44
CA ARG A 541 2.66 5.96 3.81
C ARG A 541 3.97 5.54 4.48
N SER A 542 5.00 5.19 3.71
CA SER A 542 6.29 4.75 4.28
C SER A 542 6.99 5.85 5.10
N GLN A 543 6.69 7.13 4.85
CA GLN A 543 7.23 8.23 5.66
C GLN A 543 6.64 8.27 7.08
N TYR A 544 5.46 7.67 7.29
CA TYR A 544 4.77 7.55 8.58
C TYR A 544 5.00 6.18 9.25
N GLY A 545 5.94 5.39 8.74
CA GLY A 545 6.27 4.07 9.28
C GLY A 545 6.64 4.09 10.77
N MET A 546 6.13 3.10 11.51
CA MET A 546 6.36 2.91 12.94
C MET A 546 7.05 1.57 13.17
N THR A 547 7.91 1.48 14.18
CA THR A 547 8.41 0.18 14.65
C THR A 547 7.27 -0.66 15.21
N LYS A 548 7.48 -1.98 15.29
CA LYS A 548 6.49 -2.88 15.87
C LYS A 548 6.04 -2.48 17.28
N SER A 549 7.00 -2.10 18.13
CA SER A 549 6.72 -1.67 19.51
C SER A 549 5.88 -0.39 19.55
N GLU A 550 6.25 0.63 18.78
CA GLU A 550 5.52 1.91 18.73
C GLU A 550 4.08 1.73 18.23
N PHE A 551 3.90 0.84 17.24
CA PHE A 551 2.58 0.52 16.73
C PHE A 551 1.75 -0.27 17.75
N ASP A 552 2.35 -1.26 18.40
CA ASP A 552 1.70 -2.06 19.44
C ASP A 552 1.29 -1.20 20.66
N ASP A 553 2.05 -0.16 21.00
CA ASP A 553 1.66 0.79 22.07
C ASP A 553 0.39 1.58 21.70
N LYS A 554 0.18 1.90 20.42
CA LYS A 554 -1.01 2.64 19.93
C LYS A 554 -2.22 1.74 19.70
N VAL A 555 -1.97 0.51 19.27
CA VAL A 555 -2.97 -0.51 18.97
C VAL A 555 -2.64 -1.74 19.81
N PRO A 556 -2.89 -1.72 21.13
CA PRO A 556 -2.47 -2.81 22.02
C PRO A 556 -3.19 -4.11 21.69
N GLU A 557 -4.50 -4.02 21.54
CA GLU A 557 -5.38 -5.16 21.29
C GLU A 557 -5.75 -5.28 19.80
N GLU A 558 -6.18 -6.48 19.44
CA GLU A 558 -6.68 -6.78 18.10
C GLU A 558 -8.14 -6.33 17.98
N PHE A 559 -8.42 -5.38 17.08
CA PHE A 559 -9.72 -4.74 16.95
C PHE A 559 -10.87 -5.75 16.80
N TRP A 560 -10.69 -6.75 15.92
CA TRP A 560 -11.71 -7.77 15.72
C TRP A 560 -11.95 -8.64 16.94
N ARG A 561 -10.92 -8.86 17.76
CA ARG A 561 -11.06 -9.61 19.00
C ARG A 561 -11.94 -8.84 19.98
N GLU A 562 -11.71 -7.54 20.11
CA GLU A 562 -12.54 -6.64 20.92
C GLU A 562 -13.99 -6.63 20.42
N VAL A 563 -14.21 -6.49 19.11
CA VAL A 563 -15.56 -6.54 18.49
C VAL A 563 -16.29 -7.82 18.87
N VAL A 564 -15.64 -8.98 18.69
CA VAL A 564 -16.29 -10.27 18.97
C VAL A 564 -16.59 -10.43 20.46
N ASP A 565 -15.68 -10.01 21.35
CA ASP A 565 -15.90 -10.07 22.80
C ASP A 565 -17.06 -9.16 23.23
N ARG A 566 -17.13 -7.93 22.70
CA ARG A 566 -18.20 -6.97 22.96
C ARG A 566 -19.55 -7.45 22.44
N VAL A 567 -19.59 -7.99 21.21
CA VAL A 567 -20.80 -8.59 20.64
C VAL A 567 -21.29 -9.76 21.51
N ALA A 568 -20.39 -10.65 21.93
CA ALA A 568 -20.75 -11.77 22.79
C ALA A 568 -21.29 -11.34 24.16
N ALA A 569 -20.82 -10.20 24.69
CA ALA A 569 -21.28 -9.67 25.97
C ALA A 569 -22.59 -8.88 25.87
N GLU A 570 -22.76 -8.05 24.84
CA GLU A 570 -23.84 -7.06 24.75
C GLU A 570 -25.00 -7.47 23.84
N VAL A 571 -24.71 -8.22 22.77
CA VAL A 571 -25.66 -8.65 21.73
C VAL A 571 -25.38 -10.11 21.31
N PRO A 572 -25.48 -11.07 22.25
CA PRO A 572 -25.02 -12.46 22.05
C PRO A 572 -25.80 -13.26 21.00
N ASP A 573 -26.90 -12.73 20.45
CA ASP A 573 -27.70 -13.38 19.40
C ASP A 573 -27.33 -12.86 17.99
N THR A 574 -26.06 -12.53 17.79
CA THR A 574 -25.53 -12.00 16.53
C THR A 574 -24.46 -12.93 15.93
N LEU A 575 -24.63 -13.30 14.66
CA LEU A 575 -23.64 -14.02 13.86
C LEU A 575 -22.78 -13.01 13.11
N LEU A 576 -21.47 -13.12 13.31
CA LEU A 576 -20.46 -12.28 12.67
C LEU A 576 -19.79 -13.04 11.52
N LEU A 577 -19.93 -12.51 10.31
CA LEU A 577 -19.37 -13.04 9.08
C LEU A 577 -18.28 -12.10 8.59
N ALA A 578 -17.06 -12.61 8.40
CA ALA A 578 -15.96 -11.84 7.82
C ALA A 578 -15.79 -12.15 6.33
N GLU A 579 -15.80 -11.12 5.50
CA GLU A 579 -15.10 -11.18 4.22
C GLU A 579 -13.61 -10.99 4.50
N ALA A 580 -12.86 -12.08 4.49
CA ALA A 580 -11.41 -12.05 4.63
C ALA A 580 -10.78 -12.96 3.59
N PHE A 581 -9.67 -12.50 3.02
CA PHE A 581 -8.84 -13.21 2.07
C PHE A 581 -7.40 -13.29 2.61
N TRP A 582 -6.42 -13.54 1.73
CA TRP A 582 -4.98 -13.58 2.07
C TRP A 582 -4.59 -14.69 3.05
N LEU A 583 -5.21 -15.86 2.92
CA LEU A 583 -4.92 -17.04 3.76
C LEU A 583 -5.18 -16.80 5.26
N MET A 584 -6.03 -15.83 5.58
CA MET A 584 -6.39 -15.47 6.96
C MET A 584 -7.63 -16.15 7.48
N GLU A 585 -8.27 -17.02 6.68
CA GLU A 585 -9.57 -17.58 7.02
C GLU A 585 -9.52 -18.29 8.38
N GLY A 586 -8.49 -19.12 8.58
CA GLY A 586 -8.20 -19.77 9.86
C GLY A 586 -8.00 -18.76 11.00
N TYR A 587 -7.19 -17.72 10.78
CA TYR A 587 -6.95 -16.67 11.78
C TYR A 587 -8.24 -15.97 12.22
N PHE A 588 -9.12 -15.62 11.28
CA PHE A 588 -10.38 -14.93 11.59
C PHE A 588 -11.33 -15.79 12.43
N VAL A 589 -11.48 -17.07 12.11
CA VAL A 589 -12.43 -17.90 12.84
C VAL A 589 -11.83 -18.49 14.11
N ARG A 590 -10.58 -18.93 14.07
CA ARG A 590 -9.91 -19.64 15.17
C ARG A 590 -9.38 -18.67 16.21
N THR A 591 -8.67 -17.62 15.81
CA THR A 591 -7.99 -16.70 16.74
C THR A 591 -8.87 -15.50 17.08
N LEU A 592 -9.42 -14.83 16.05
CA LEU A 592 -10.26 -13.64 16.24
C LEU A 592 -11.67 -13.97 16.72
N GLY A 593 -12.13 -15.20 16.50
CA GLY A 593 -13.44 -15.67 16.95
C GLY A 593 -14.60 -15.23 16.08
N MET A 594 -14.38 -14.84 14.82
CA MET A 594 -15.49 -14.65 13.88
C MET A 594 -16.30 -15.94 13.76
N HIS A 595 -17.61 -15.82 13.65
CA HIS A 595 -18.48 -17.00 13.55
C HIS A 595 -18.30 -17.67 12.20
N ARG A 596 -18.22 -16.88 11.13
CA ARG A 596 -18.08 -17.33 9.75
C ARG A 596 -17.05 -16.50 8.98
N VAL A 597 -16.43 -17.11 7.97
CA VAL A 597 -15.49 -16.45 7.05
C VAL A 597 -15.67 -16.95 5.63
N TYR A 598 -15.47 -16.08 4.63
CA TYR A 598 -15.53 -16.47 3.22
C TYR A 598 -14.54 -17.58 2.86
N ASN A 599 -14.96 -18.50 2.00
CA ASN A 599 -14.13 -19.55 1.43
C ASN A 599 -13.90 -19.27 -0.06
N SER A 600 -12.93 -18.40 -0.35
CA SER A 600 -12.57 -18.04 -1.73
C SER A 600 -12.07 -19.26 -2.54
N ALA A 601 -11.40 -20.21 -1.87
CA ALA A 601 -10.94 -21.45 -2.48
C ALA A 601 -12.10 -22.31 -3.01
N PHE A 602 -13.26 -22.34 -2.34
CA PHE A 602 -14.46 -23.00 -2.87
C PHE A 602 -14.83 -22.43 -4.22
N MET A 603 -14.98 -21.11 -4.31
CA MET A 603 -15.50 -20.47 -5.50
C MET A 603 -14.49 -20.57 -6.67
N HIS A 604 -13.26 -20.11 -6.46
CA HIS A 604 -12.27 -20.04 -7.54
C HIS A 604 -11.82 -21.43 -8.02
N MET A 605 -11.49 -22.36 -7.11
CA MET A 605 -10.97 -23.67 -7.53
C MET A 605 -12.04 -24.52 -8.21
N LEU A 606 -13.31 -24.44 -7.80
CA LEU A 606 -14.40 -25.17 -8.45
C LEU A 606 -14.83 -24.51 -9.77
N ARG A 607 -14.75 -23.18 -9.88
CA ARG A 607 -14.94 -22.45 -11.14
C ARG A 607 -13.90 -22.89 -12.17
N ASP A 608 -12.63 -22.89 -11.76
CA ASP A 608 -11.47 -23.19 -12.62
C ASP A 608 -11.22 -24.70 -12.78
N GLU A 609 -12.09 -25.54 -12.20
CA GLU A 609 -12.03 -27.02 -12.27
C GLU A 609 -10.74 -27.63 -11.67
N ASP A 610 -10.08 -26.87 -10.81
CA ASP A 610 -8.92 -27.23 -9.99
C ASP A 610 -9.32 -28.14 -8.80
N ASN A 611 -10.14 -29.16 -9.08
CA ASN A 611 -10.75 -30.05 -8.09
C ASN A 611 -9.73 -30.76 -7.19
N ALA A 612 -8.53 -31.04 -7.71
CA ALA A 612 -7.44 -31.64 -6.94
C ALA A 612 -6.91 -30.69 -5.85
N LYS A 613 -6.76 -29.40 -6.17
CA LYS A 613 -6.34 -28.37 -5.20
C LYS A 613 -7.42 -28.15 -4.15
N TYR A 614 -8.69 -28.08 -4.56
CA TYR A 614 -9.80 -27.92 -3.60
C TYR A 614 -9.88 -29.11 -2.63
N ARG A 615 -9.73 -30.33 -3.15
CA ARG A 615 -9.65 -31.53 -2.29
C ARG A 615 -8.48 -31.45 -1.30
N MET A 616 -7.33 -30.95 -1.73
CA MET A 616 -6.17 -30.75 -0.85
C MET A 616 -6.43 -29.66 0.20
N ALA A 617 -7.06 -28.55 -0.17
CA ALA A 617 -7.44 -27.49 0.78
C ALA A 617 -8.37 -28.01 1.89
N ILE A 618 -9.35 -28.85 1.55
CA ILE A 618 -10.23 -29.50 2.53
C ILE A 618 -9.46 -30.47 3.42
N LYS A 619 -8.56 -31.30 2.85
CA LYS A 619 -7.71 -32.20 3.64
C LYS A 619 -6.83 -31.43 4.62
N ASN A 620 -6.12 -30.41 4.15
CA ASN A 620 -5.27 -29.56 4.98
C ASN A 620 -6.08 -28.90 6.11
N THR A 621 -7.29 -28.44 5.82
CA THR A 621 -8.19 -27.85 6.84
C THR A 621 -8.59 -28.88 7.88
N LEU A 622 -8.96 -30.10 7.47
CA LEU A 622 -9.34 -31.18 8.39
C LEU A 622 -8.16 -31.67 9.23
N GLU A 623 -6.96 -31.73 8.65
CA GLU A 623 -5.74 -32.13 9.36
C GLU A 623 -5.30 -31.06 10.37
N PHE A 624 -5.48 -29.79 10.05
CA PHE A 624 -5.14 -28.68 10.93
C PHE A 624 -6.18 -28.47 12.05
N ASP A 625 -7.45 -28.21 11.69
CA ASP A 625 -8.56 -28.10 12.64
C ASP A 625 -9.93 -28.25 11.91
N PRO A 626 -10.62 -29.38 12.11
CA PRO A 626 -11.95 -29.62 11.52
C PRO A 626 -13.00 -28.58 11.87
N GLN A 627 -12.84 -27.84 12.97
CA GLN A 627 -13.77 -26.78 13.37
C GLN A 627 -13.78 -25.60 12.41
N ILE A 628 -12.74 -25.41 11.60
CA ILE A 628 -12.71 -24.34 10.59
C ILE A 628 -13.71 -24.63 9.47
N LEU A 629 -13.85 -25.90 9.07
CA LEU A 629 -14.72 -26.30 7.95
C LEU A 629 -16.18 -25.87 8.19
N LYS A 630 -16.70 -26.05 9.40
CA LYS A 630 -18.07 -25.63 9.78
C LYS A 630 -18.26 -24.09 9.81
N ARG A 631 -17.17 -23.32 9.70
CA ARG A 631 -17.20 -21.85 9.76
C ARG A 631 -17.00 -21.19 8.39
N TYR A 632 -16.72 -21.95 7.35
CA TYR A 632 -16.67 -21.41 6.00
C TYR A 632 -18.04 -20.98 5.51
N VAL A 633 -18.06 -19.85 4.80
CA VAL A 633 -19.15 -19.43 3.92
C VAL A 633 -18.78 -19.91 2.53
N ASN A 634 -19.51 -20.91 2.05
CA ASN A 634 -19.36 -21.41 0.69
C ASN A 634 -20.33 -20.61 -0.19
N PHE A 635 -19.89 -20.23 -1.40
CA PHE A 635 -20.70 -19.45 -2.34
C PHE A 635 -20.24 -19.68 -3.79
N MET A 636 -21.17 -19.53 -4.74
CA MET A 636 -20.86 -19.58 -6.17
C MET A 636 -20.70 -18.17 -6.76
N ASN A 637 -21.34 -17.17 -6.18
CA ASN A 637 -21.13 -15.77 -6.48
C ASN A 637 -21.48 -14.91 -5.27
N ASN A 638 -20.94 -13.70 -5.25
CA ASN A 638 -21.25 -12.62 -4.32
C ASN A 638 -21.45 -11.32 -5.15
N PRO A 639 -21.67 -10.15 -4.54
CA PRO A 639 -21.86 -8.89 -5.27
C PRO A 639 -20.65 -8.47 -6.13
N ASP A 640 -19.44 -8.78 -5.67
CA ASP A 640 -18.19 -8.38 -6.34
C ASP A 640 -17.78 -9.33 -7.45
N GLU A 641 -18.37 -10.52 -7.52
CA GLU A 641 -18.05 -11.59 -8.45
C GLU A 641 -18.98 -11.67 -9.67
N LYS A 642 -18.55 -12.36 -10.71
CA LYS A 642 -19.39 -12.66 -11.89
C LYS A 642 -20.62 -13.48 -11.49
N THR A 643 -21.68 -13.43 -12.31
CA THR A 643 -22.88 -14.23 -12.01
C THR A 643 -22.53 -15.71 -11.94
N ALA A 644 -23.24 -16.48 -11.11
CA ALA A 644 -23.02 -17.92 -11.02
C ALA A 644 -23.19 -18.61 -12.39
N VAL A 645 -24.08 -18.09 -13.24
CA VAL A 645 -24.26 -18.58 -14.61
C VAL A 645 -23.04 -18.32 -15.49
N GLU A 646 -22.46 -17.12 -15.44
CA GLU A 646 -21.26 -16.80 -16.23
C GLU A 646 -20.06 -17.64 -15.78
N GLN A 647 -19.95 -17.92 -14.48
CA GLN A 647 -18.83 -18.65 -13.91
C GLN A 647 -18.95 -20.19 -14.03
N PHE A 648 -20.15 -20.74 -13.85
CA PHE A 648 -20.38 -22.19 -13.75
C PHE A 648 -21.29 -22.76 -14.85
N GLY A 649 -21.83 -21.91 -15.73
CA GLY A 649 -22.78 -22.30 -16.77
C GLY A 649 -24.19 -22.57 -16.23
N LYS A 650 -25.02 -23.25 -17.02
CA LYS A 650 -26.40 -23.65 -16.66
C LYS A 650 -26.63 -25.17 -16.65
N GLY A 651 -25.57 -25.95 -16.88
CA GLY A 651 -25.64 -27.41 -17.00
C GLY A 651 -25.23 -28.13 -15.72
N ASP A 652 -24.78 -29.38 -15.86
CA ASP A 652 -24.49 -30.28 -14.73
C ASP A 652 -23.46 -29.72 -13.74
N LYS A 653 -22.46 -28.97 -14.23
CA LYS A 653 -21.47 -28.30 -13.37
C LYS A 653 -22.15 -27.39 -12.34
N TYR A 654 -23.09 -26.56 -12.77
CA TYR A 654 -23.79 -25.63 -11.89
C TYR A 654 -24.53 -26.38 -10.77
N PHE A 655 -25.33 -27.38 -11.13
CA PHE A 655 -26.09 -28.17 -10.15
C PHE A 655 -25.19 -29.02 -9.25
N GLY A 656 -24.10 -29.56 -9.79
CA GLY A 656 -23.08 -30.28 -9.03
C GLY A 656 -22.45 -29.40 -7.96
N ILE A 657 -21.98 -28.20 -8.31
CA ILE A 657 -21.40 -27.26 -7.35
C ILE A 657 -22.45 -26.75 -6.37
N ALA A 658 -23.68 -26.45 -6.80
CA ALA A 658 -24.77 -26.06 -5.90
C ALA A 658 -25.14 -27.17 -4.90
N THR A 659 -25.04 -28.44 -5.30
CA THR A 659 -25.22 -29.58 -4.40
C THR A 659 -24.10 -29.64 -3.36
N VAL A 660 -22.84 -29.48 -3.78
CA VAL A 660 -21.69 -29.44 -2.87
C VAL A 660 -21.81 -28.25 -1.90
N LEU A 661 -22.16 -27.07 -2.41
CA LEU A 661 -22.45 -25.86 -1.62
C LEU A 661 -23.47 -26.14 -0.52
N SER A 662 -24.57 -26.83 -0.86
CA SER A 662 -25.70 -27.06 0.04
C SER A 662 -25.48 -28.21 1.03
N THR A 663 -24.49 -29.08 0.79
CA THR A 663 -24.26 -30.31 1.58
C THR A 663 -22.95 -30.32 2.36
N LEU A 664 -22.00 -29.44 2.03
CA LEU A 664 -20.78 -29.28 2.82
C LEU A 664 -21.06 -28.61 4.17
N PRO A 665 -20.32 -28.96 5.24
CA PRO A 665 -20.35 -28.19 6.47
C PRO A 665 -19.95 -26.74 6.21
N GLY A 666 -20.63 -25.82 6.88
CA GLY A 666 -20.46 -24.38 6.68
C GLY A 666 -21.79 -23.67 6.50
N LEU A 667 -21.73 -22.38 6.16
CA LEU A 667 -22.87 -21.55 5.80
C LEU A 667 -23.01 -21.55 4.26
N PRO A 668 -24.08 -22.12 3.69
CA PRO A 668 -24.37 -22.00 2.27
C PRO A 668 -24.94 -20.61 1.97
N MET A 669 -24.22 -19.83 1.14
CA MET A 669 -24.67 -18.52 0.68
C MET A 669 -25.00 -18.56 -0.82
N PHE A 670 -26.19 -18.08 -1.17
CA PHE A 670 -26.67 -17.93 -2.53
C PHE A 670 -26.63 -16.45 -2.93
N GLY A 671 -25.97 -16.16 -4.05
CA GLY A 671 -25.87 -14.79 -4.56
C GLY A 671 -27.15 -14.29 -5.21
N HIS A 672 -27.24 -12.98 -5.44
CA HIS A 672 -28.37 -12.38 -6.14
C HIS A 672 -28.50 -12.99 -7.55
N GLY A 673 -29.72 -13.39 -7.91
CA GLY A 673 -30.01 -13.96 -9.24
C GLY A 673 -29.56 -15.41 -9.42
N GLN A 674 -28.91 -16.03 -8.42
CA GLN A 674 -28.42 -17.39 -8.51
C GLN A 674 -29.58 -18.37 -8.69
N VAL A 675 -30.61 -18.30 -7.85
CA VAL A 675 -31.79 -19.18 -7.89
C VAL A 675 -32.58 -18.99 -9.18
N GLU A 676 -32.65 -17.74 -9.66
CA GLU A 676 -33.39 -17.37 -10.87
C GLU A 676 -32.60 -17.64 -12.17
N GLY A 677 -31.29 -17.90 -12.09
CA GLY A 677 -30.44 -18.15 -13.24
C GLY A 677 -30.13 -16.91 -14.09
N LEU A 678 -30.02 -15.74 -13.45
CA LEU A 678 -29.73 -14.48 -14.13
C LEU A 678 -28.31 -14.47 -14.71
N CYS A 679 -28.17 -14.02 -15.96
CA CYS A 679 -26.88 -14.00 -16.67
C CYS A 679 -26.10 -12.69 -16.52
N ARG A 680 -26.81 -11.57 -16.33
CA ARG A 680 -26.18 -10.24 -16.27
C ARG A 680 -25.66 -9.96 -14.88
N LYS A 681 -24.39 -9.55 -14.80
CA LYS A 681 -23.81 -9.06 -13.56
C LYS A 681 -24.46 -7.74 -13.20
N ILE A 682 -24.95 -7.68 -11.96
CA ILE A 682 -25.44 -6.46 -11.34
C ILE A 682 -24.27 -5.91 -10.54
N TRP A 683 -23.69 -4.81 -10.98
CA TRP A 683 -22.65 -4.08 -10.23
C TRP A 683 -23.29 -2.97 -9.41
N ASP A 684 -22.65 -2.61 -8.30
CA ASP A 684 -23.01 -1.43 -7.51
C ASP A 684 -22.83 -0.15 -8.34
N GLY A 685 -23.94 0.37 -8.85
CA GLY A 685 -23.94 1.53 -9.72
C GLY A 685 -24.91 1.43 -10.90
N ILE A 686 -25.37 0.24 -11.31
CA ILE A 686 -26.30 0.15 -12.45
C ILE A 686 -27.70 0.62 -12.02
N PRO A 687 -28.38 1.49 -12.79
CA PRO A 687 -29.76 1.88 -12.50
C PRO A 687 -30.70 0.65 -12.57
N PRO A 688 -31.70 0.54 -11.69
CA PRO A 688 -32.63 -0.60 -11.70
C PRO A 688 -33.33 -0.81 -13.05
N SER A 689 -33.56 0.27 -13.80
CA SER A 689 -34.19 0.26 -15.14
C SER A 689 -33.43 -0.56 -16.19
N GLN A 690 -32.13 -0.77 -16.03
CA GLN A 690 -31.28 -1.51 -16.98
C GLN A 690 -31.14 -3.01 -16.63
N VAL A 691 -31.73 -3.46 -15.52
CA VAL A 691 -31.74 -4.86 -15.09
C VAL A 691 -33.00 -5.55 -15.63
N GLY A 692 -32.91 -6.03 -16.87
CA GLY A 692 -33.93 -6.84 -17.55
C GLY A 692 -33.38 -8.20 -17.95
#